data_AF-A0A1M7K7M1-F1
#
_entry.id   AF-A0A1M7K7M1-F1
#
_cell.length_a   1.000
_cell.length_b   1.000
_cell.length_c   1.000
_cell.angle_alpha   90.00
_cell.angle_beta   90.00
_cell.angle_gamma   90.00
#
_symmetry.space_group_name_H-M   'P 1'
#
loop_
_entity.id
_entity.type
_entity.pdbx_description
1 polymer ?
#
loop_
_entity_poly.entity_id
_entity_poly.type
_entity_poly.pdbx_seq_one_letter_code
_entity_poly.pdbx_strand_id
1 'polypeptide(L)'
;MKERLKKLLALLMVLIICVSTVGLNVNAEEKSTWEGTITESVYETENYKVTFSLVGQWEGGYNANVKIENTGDSIIHNWYICYDSYNVISDIWNAQVHSYESNQYIIKNADWNRDIAVGESVEFGYAVYEKFLGFPTKYEILDKSIETSTEDYSVEYRLDNDWENGFIGTILITNKTNTTIEEWTLEFDFDRTIVDIWDGVIDSHQGNHYVIKNTGYNSNIAAGQTVSFGFSGGGGDKTIEPQYYLLSHVTASDKEDVNIEIDSDKDGVPNYMEDLFGTDSSFEDTDGDGLSDYVEIYLTETEPLMQDSDQNGILDGGEDADADGLTNLVEVTLGTNSTKSDSDYDGLTDSEEVNIFGVDPLKYDSDNDGITDGNEIILGLNPLNFITDGVTPDADRTFEQELDASKIEESLLNDKQVIPSIKGNVSDNINSHAYLDEEDVYALNDNRAAIGKQVQVTTDYNEDADVRLYFDCSSANENLELLTICRYNEGNIIPCDTFKDDHTLWTNVSTGIYFVINVEILLYDLGIPVDKYTTPISSASKLSTSVQADNDGPRVVLSDYQSIKLDQPLSSDGYNSDSDELTDEEELGEAEEKDLSTFLEVFLKAYDIPESLYEDQTTVTVYNYTSNPVLTDTDYDGIDDDNDTLSTSNEFKGKMHYTIDGTEKTCNVDFTVDYRDLFNENTAYKKDLSVLSVLYASDIYSGNYIEVTNGVVGGSDNATSFGKLFGLKDVEDIRISAANYTTDKDDVTEFVVGHRTVEYLGETREIIILSVRGTNSSNAEWSSNFDIGANTAEYYKATGSEHPYWTNRSNHKGFDVATNRVLEKFEDYIERHELNASGVNKSILITGHSRGAAIANLLGAHFEKDNDYKAYTYTFAAPYTTTDSNAENYKTIMNVMNTDDLIAHLPLKGWGFKKYGKMYTISVEDSYENKLGTAEEGTFEWLLGYDYNNDGGTSRTINSFLKIASSREDLYKIDTSSDGKVNIGNRYHTTQAGADTRCTEVKNLLENVKLLRFCKVYVTGGIIKYVEVNYSPAYLMQNLANMASGTGPLTGYDTNGVYATAKASFVASSGFIPGGFIGGMTHPHMQPTYYLITYNNFEPLKGE
;
A
#
# COMPACT_ATOMS: atom_id res chain seq x y z
N MET A 1 -29.86 68.21 5.33
CA MET A 1 -28.40 67.98 5.33
C MET A 1 -28.03 66.50 5.11
N LYS A 2 -28.83 65.51 5.55
CA LYS A 2 -28.59 64.07 5.28
C LYS A 2 -29.10 63.53 3.93
N GLU A 3 -29.97 64.24 3.21
CA GLU A 3 -30.47 63.77 1.89
C GLU A 3 -29.82 64.43 0.66
N ARG A 4 -28.99 65.46 0.84
CA ARG A 4 -28.19 66.06 -0.26
C ARG A 4 -26.76 65.51 -0.34
N LEU A 5 -26.33 64.72 0.64
CA LEU A 5 -25.03 64.01 0.61
C LEU A 5 -25.12 62.66 -0.15
N LYS A 6 -26.33 62.08 -0.25
CA LYS A 6 -26.57 60.79 -0.92
C LYS A 6 -26.83 60.88 -2.44
N LYS A 7 -26.88 62.08 -3.04
CA LYS A 7 -27.19 62.24 -4.48
C LYS A 7 -26.14 63.00 -5.29
N LEU A 8 -25.00 63.40 -4.71
CA LEU A 8 -23.97 64.17 -5.42
C LEU A 8 -22.53 63.91 -4.95
N LEU A 9 -22.26 62.69 -4.48
CA LEU A 9 -20.93 62.07 -4.58
C LEU A 9 -20.88 61.02 -5.71
N ALA A 10 -21.98 60.91 -6.47
CA ALA A 10 -22.01 60.36 -7.81
C ALA A 10 -21.88 61.52 -8.82
N LEU A 11 -20.64 61.83 -9.20
CA LEU A 11 -20.17 61.99 -10.59
C LEU A 11 -18.82 62.73 -10.59
N LEU A 12 -17.80 61.99 -10.99
CA LEU A 12 -16.54 62.47 -11.57
C LEU A 12 -15.63 63.30 -10.65
N MET A 13 -14.57 62.66 -10.17
CA MET A 13 -13.24 62.79 -10.79
C MET A 13 -12.34 61.72 -10.15
N VAL A 14 -11.50 60.95 -10.84
CA VAL A 14 -11.08 60.86 -12.24
C VAL A 14 -10.17 59.63 -12.25
N LEU A 15 -10.35 58.77 -13.25
CA LEU A 15 -9.34 57.89 -13.88
C LEU A 15 -8.56 56.87 -13.03
N ILE A 16 -8.49 55.66 -13.60
CA ILE A 16 -7.47 54.61 -13.42
C ILE A 16 -7.73 53.72 -12.18
N ILE A 17 -8.07 52.44 -12.27
CA ILE A 17 -8.04 51.44 -13.36
C ILE A 17 -9.09 50.34 -13.05
N CYS A 18 -9.69 49.82 -14.13
CA CYS A 18 -10.49 48.59 -14.28
C CYS A 18 -11.92 48.47 -13.70
N VAL A 19 -12.84 49.15 -14.40
CA VAL A 19 -14.09 48.58 -14.98
C VAL A 19 -13.70 47.34 -15.84
N SER A 20 -14.42 46.22 -15.94
CA SER A 20 -15.84 46.11 -16.29
C SER A 20 -16.39 44.71 -16.02
N THR A 21 -17.54 44.69 -15.36
CA THR A 21 -18.64 43.75 -15.56
C THR A 21 -19.03 43.59 -17.04
N VAL A 22 -19.16 42.34 -17.50
CA VAL A 22 -20.41 41.82 -18.08
C VAL A 22 -20.63 40.46 -17.40
N GLY A 23 -21.07 40.51 -16.14
CA GLY A 23 -21.60 39.35 -15.46
C GLY A 23 -22.90 38.95 -16.15
N LEU A 24 -22.83 37.84 -16.87
CA LEU A 24 -23.84 36.78 -16.89
C LEU A 24 -25.24 37.23 -17.30
N ASN A 25 -25.43 37.44 -18.61
CA ASN A 25 -26.66 36.98 -19.25
C ASN A 25 -26.52 35.46 -19.43
N VAL A 26 -26.91 34.69 -18.41
CA VAL A 26 -27.27 33.28 -18.61
C VAL A 26 -28.72 33.27 -19.05
N ASN A 27 -28.90 33.10 -20.36
CA ASN A 27 -30.09 32.51 -20.98
C ASN A 27 -29.58 31.98 -22.33
N ALA A 28 -29.75 30.73 -22.70
CA ALA A 28 -30.44 29.60 -22.08
C ALA A 28 -30.03 28.33 -22.84
N GLU A 29 -30.36 27.15 -22.27
CA GLU A 29 -30.82 25.93 -22.97
C GLU A 29 -29.77 25.02 -23.66
N GLU A 30 -29.78 23.69 -23.46
CA GLU A 30 -30.81 22.76 -22.96
C GLU A 30 -30.20 21.59 -22.13
N LYS A 31 -30.62 21.39 -20.86
CA LYS A 31 -31.21 20.08 -20.48
C LYS A 31 -32.62 20.15 -21.06
N SER A 32 -33.13 19.04 -21.59
CA SER A 32 -34.54 18.79 -21.93
C SER A 32 -35.32 20.05 -22.29
N THR A 33 -35.75 20.20 -23.54
CA THR A 33 -36.80 21.16 -23.93
C THR A 33 -38.07 20.94 -23.10
N TRP A 34 -38.07 21.39 -21.86
CA TRP A 34 -39.27 21.62 -21.10
C TRP A 34 -39.50 23.13 -21.22
N GLU A 35 -40.05 23.51 -22.37
CA GLU A 35 -40.80 24.75 -22.54
C GLU A 35 -42.22 24.63 -21.93
N GLY A 36 -42.41 23.68 -21.00
CA GLY A 36 -43.71 23.06 -20.78
C GLY A 36 -44.68 23.96 -20.03
N THR A 37 -45.93 23.93 -20.47
CA THR A 37 -47.08 24.49 -19.75
C THR A 37 -47.54 23.55 -18.62
N ILE A 38 -46.74 22.52 -18.29
CA ILE A 38 -47.11 21.31 -17.55
C ILE A 38 -46.56 21.36 -16.12
N THR A 39 -47.36 21.83 -15.17
CA THR A 39 -46.94 21.95 -13.76
C THR A 39 -47.05 20.64 -12.98
N GLU A 40 -47.33 19.51 -13.63
CA GLU A 40 -47.61 18.24 -12.96
C GLU A 40 -47.24 17.02 -13.83
N SER A 41 -46.66 15.98 -13.22
CA SER A 41 -46.50 14.64 -13.80
C SER A 41 -47.25 13.60 -12.99
N VAL A 42 -47.70 12.54 -13.66
CA VAL A 42 -48.43 11.42 -13.06
C VAL A 42 -47.76 10.12 -13.48
N TYR A 43 -47.46 9.27 -12.51
CA TYR A 43 -46.96 7.91 -12.66
C TYR A 43 -47.98 6.95 -12.02
N GLU A 44 -48.41 5.93 -12.73
CA GLU A 44 -49.50 5.05 -12.31
C GLU A 44 -49.14 3.59 -12.58
N THR A 45 -49.23 2.75 -11.55
CA THR A 45 -49.05 1.30 -11.61
C THR A 45 -50.38 0.60 -11.33
N GLU A 46 -50.38 -0.74 -11.26
CA GLU A 46 -51.55 -1.49 -10.81
C GLU A 46 -51.90 -1.21 -9.34
N ASN A 47 -50.90 -0.93 -8.49
CA ASN A 47 -51.04 -0.90 -7.04
C ASN A 47 -51.00 0.51 -6.41
N TYR A 48 -50.42 1.50 -7.10
CA TYR A 48 -50.38 2.87 -6.60
C TYR A 48 -50.23 3.90 -7.73
N LYS A 49 -50.51 5.14 -7.38
CA LYS A 49 -50.42 6.30 -8.26
C LYS A 49 -49.66 7.43 -7.57
N VAL A 50 -48.64 7.95 -8.25
CA VAL A 50 -47.82 9.07 -7.78
C VAL A 50 -48.06 10.29 -8.66
N THR A 51 -48.35 11.43 -8.04
CA THR A 51 -48.52 12.73 -8.72
C THR A 51 -47.50 13.72 -8.20
N PHE A 52 -46.66 14.26 -9.08
CA PHE A 52 -45.66 15.27 -8.76
C PHE A 52 -46.07 16.61 -9.33
N SER A 53 -46.25 17.63 -8.48
CA SER A 53 -46.74 18.95 -8.88
C SER A 53 -45.73 20.05 -8.52
N LEU A 54 -45.38 20.91 -9.48
CA LEU A 54 -44.61 22.13 -9.25
C LEU A 54 -45.54 23.22 -8.68
N VAL A 55 -45.31 23.60 -7.42
CA VAL A 55 -46.15 24.55 -6.68
C VAL A 55 -45.68 25.99 -6.88
N GLY A 56 -44.38 26.20 -7.10
CA GLY A 56 -43.81 27.52 -7.40
C GLY A 56 -42.38 27.43 -7.93
N GLN A 57 -41.97 28.40 -8.75
CA GLN A 57 -40.63 28.45 -9.36
C GLN A 57 -40.12 29.90 -9.38
N TRP A 58 -38.83 30.09 -9.14
CA TRP A 58 -38.13 31.38 -9.21
C TRP A 58 -36.76 31.22 -9.90
N GLU A 59 -36.08 32.34 -10.12
CA GLU A 59 -34.73 32.36 -10.71
C GLU A 59 -33.74 31.67 -9.75
N GLY A 60 -33.39 30.43 -10.06
CA GLY A 60 -32.50 29.60 -9.24
C GLY A 60 -33.17 28.73 -8.19
N GLY A 61 -34.47 28.40 -8.30
CA GLY A 61 -35.10 27.43 -7.39
C GLY A 61 -36.57 27.10 -7.67
N TYR A 62 -37.09 26.06 -7.01
CA TYR A 62 -38.51 25.65 -7.10
C TYR A 62 -39.02 24.96 -5.83
N ASN A 63 -40.35 24.91 -5.69
CA ASN A 63 -41.09 24.11 -4.70
C ASN A 63 -41.94 23.06 -5.41
N ALA A 64 -41.94 21.83 -4.90
CA ALA A 64 -42.73 20.71 -5.44
C ALA A 64 -43.53 19.99 -4.34
N ASN A 65 -44.65 19.38 -4.74
CA ASN A 65 -45.43 18.44 -3.93
C ASN A 65 -45.47 17.09 -4.63
N VAL A 66 -45.41 16.01 -3.85
CA VAL A 66 -45.53 14.63 -4.32
C VAL A 66 -46.65 13.95 -3.54
N LYS A 67 -47.67 13.49 -4.25
CA LYS A 67 -48.84 12.79 -3.72
C LYS A 67 -48.80 11.31 -4.11
N ILE A 68 -48.97 10.42 -3.14
CA ILE A 68 -49.01 8.97 -3.30
C ILE A 68 -50.43 8.49 -2.98
N GLU A 69 -51.08 7.80 -3.90
CA GLU A 69 -52.42 7.24 -3.77
C GLU A 69 -52.36 5.72 -3.91
N ASN A 70 -52.93 4.99 -2.95
CA ASN A 70 -52.97 3.53 -2.97
C ASN A 70 -54.15 3.06 -3.83
N THR A 71 -53.86 2.47 -4.99
CA THR A 71 -54.86 1.97 -5.94
C THR A 71 -55.00 0.46 -5.93
N GLY A 72 -54.20 -0.25 -5.13
CA GLY A 72 -54.19 -1.70 -5.02
C GLY A 72 -55.23 -2.25 -4.04
N ASP A 73 -55.12 -3.54 -3.73
CA ASP A 73 -56.11 -4.27 -2.92
C ASP A 73 -55.71 -4.44 -1.44
N SER A 74 -54.53 -3.96 -1.04
CA SER A 74 -53.96 -4.04 0.31
C SER A 74 -53.49 -2.68 0.82
N ILE A 75 -53.39 -2.52 2.15
CA ILE A 75 -52.85 -1.29 2.77
C ILE A 75 -51.35 -1.20 2.45
N ILE A 76 -50.86 -0.02 2.05
CA ILE A 76 -49.42 0.27 1.98
C ILE A 76 -48.98 0.68 3.37
N HIS A 77 -48.17 -0.13 4.02
CA HIS A 77 -47.68 0.13 5.37
C HIS A 77 -46.33 0.85 5.37
N ASN A 78 -46.15 1.76 6.33
CA ASN A 78 -44.89 2.47 6.59
C ASN A 78 -44.12 2.91 5.32
N TRP A 79 -44.79 3.63 4.41
CA TRP A 79 -44.29 3.82 3.04
C TRP A 79 -42.92 4.51 2.97
N TYR A 80 -42.14 4.04 2.00
CA TYR A 80 -40.95 4.68 1.44
C TYR A 80 -41.18 4.85 -0.06
N ILE A 81 -40.83 6.00 -0.61
CA ILE A 81 -40.90 6.23 -2.04
C ILE A 81 -39.52 6.58 -2.60
N CYS A 82 -39.14 5.87 -3.66
CA CYS A 82 -37.89 6.05 -4.39
C CYS A 82 -38.16 6.69 -5.75
N TYR A 83 -37.40 7.73 -6.11
CA TYR A 83 -37.42 8.33 -7.45
C TYR A 83 -36.18 9.19 -7.73
N ASP A 84 -35.82 9.31 -9.01
CA ASP A 84 -34.68 10.12 -9.44
C ASP A 84 -35.00 11.63 -9.44
N SER A 85 -34.14 12.44 -8.81
CA SER A 85 -34.14 13.90 -8.94
C SER A 85 -32.71 14.39 -9.17
N TYR A 86 -32.52 15.05 -10.30
CA TYR A 86 -31.24 15.67 -10.69
C TYR A 86 -30.85 16.93 -9.91
N ASN A 87 -31.67 17.34 -8.94
CA ASN A 87 -31.41 18.51 -8.11
C ASN A 87 -31.51 18.14 -6.64
N VAL A 88 -30.69 18.79 -5.82
CA VAL A 88 -30.61 18.53 -4.38
C VAL A 88 -31.76 19.19 -3.62
N ILE A 89 -32.56 18.36 -2.92
CA ILE A 89 -33.59 18.80 -1.97
C ILE A 89 -32.94 19.60 -0.84
N SER A 90 -33.33 20.86 -0.72
CA SER A 90 -32.80 21.79 0.26
C SER A 90 -33.60 21.80 1.57
N ASP A 91 -34.92 21.61 1.48
CA ASP A 91 -35.84 21.51 2.63
C ASP A 91 -37.01 20.57 2.26
N ILE A 92 -37.51 19.77 3.21
CA ILE A 92 -38.64 18.82 3.02
C ILE A 92 -39.64 18.93 4.19
N TRP A 93 -40.93 18.69 3.93
CA TRP A 93 -41.98 18.65 4.96
C TRP A 93 -43.00 17.52 4.71
N ASN A 94 -43.63 17.03 5.78
CA ASN A 94 -44.55 15.87 5.84
C ASN A 94 -43.92 14.53 5.41
N ALA A 95 -42.60 14.49 5.27
CA ALA A 95 -41.77 13.33 5.01
C ALA A 95 -40.33 13.65 5.45
N GLN A 96 -39.44 12.66 5.40
CA GLN A 96 -38.02 12.81 5.71
C GLN A 96 -37.20 12.24 4.56
N VAL A 97 -36.09 12.92 4.20
CA VAL A 97 -35.09 12.32 3.31
C VAL A 97 -34.45 11.18 4.09
N HIS A 98 -34.61 9.95 3.60
CA HIS A 98 -33.99 8.77 4.17
C HIS A 98 -32.56 8.62 3.63
N SER A 99 -32.39 8.73 2.31
CA SER A 99 -31.10 8.76 1.62
C SER A 99 -31.15 9.59 0.33
N TYR A 100 -29.98 10.03 -0.14
CA TYR A 100 -29.79 10.68 -1.44
C TYR A 100 -28.43 10.32 -2.04
N GLU A 101 -28.45 9.47 -3.06
CA GLU A 101 -27.26 8.92 -3.73
C GLU A 101 -27.52 8.84 -5.24
N SER A 102 -26.50 9.07 -6.08
CA SER A 102 -26.60 8.91 -7.54
C SER A 102 -27.78 9.63 -8.24
N ASN A 103 -28.21 10.79 -7.73
CA ASN A 103 -29.41 11.54 -8.17
C ASN A 103 -30.74 10.84 -7.90
N GLN A 104 -30.80 9.92 -6.93
CA GLN A 104 -32.00 9.21 -6.50
C GLN A 104 -32.32 9.52 -5.05
N TYR A 105 -33.58 9.84 -4.76
CA TYR A 105 -34.09 10.08 -3.41
C TYR A 105 -34.90 8.90 -2.92
N ILE A 106 -34.59 8.43 -1.70
CA ILE A 106 -35.52 7.64 -0.90
C ILE A 106 -36.14 8.56 0.15
N ILE A 107 -37.46 8.71 0.10
CA ILE A 107 -38.22 9.55 1.00
C ILE A 107 -39.08 8.67 1.91
N LYS A 108 -38.86 8.77 3.23
CA LYS A 108 -39.65 8.09 4.26
C LYS A 108 -40.83 8.97 4.68
N ASN A 109 -41.94 8.31 4.99
CA ASN A 109 -43.08 8.92 5.67
C ASN A 109 -42.71 9.64 6.98
N ALA A 110 -43.62 10.48 7.47
CA ALA A 110 -43.56 11.03 8.83
C ALA A 110 -44.39 10.16 9.79
N ASP A 111 -44.08 10.21 11.09
CA ASP A 111 -44.67 9.34 12.12
C ASP A 111 -46.21 9.26 12.13
N TRP A 112 -46.91 10.26 11.60
CA TRP A 112 -48.37 10.35 11.61
C TRP A 112 -49.06 9.97 10.28
N ASN A 113 -48.30 9.72 9.20
CA ASN A 113 -48.84 9.35 7.88
C ASN A 113 -48.25 8.04 7.32
N ARG A 114 -47.86 7.13 8.22
CA ARG A 114 -47.21 5.84 7.93
C ARG A 114 -47.97 4.94 6.96
N ASP A 115 -49.28 4.81 7.12
CA ASP A 115 -50.08 3.85 6.35
C ASP A 115 -51.01 4.55 5.36
N ILE A 116 -51.10 3.99 4.15
CA ILE A 116 -52.01 4.43 3.10
C ILE A 116 -53.05 3.32 2.87
N ALA A 117 -54.25 3.49 3.42
CA ALA A 117 -55.34 2.54 3.21
C ALA A 117 -55.77 2.48 1.73
N VAL A 118 -56.40 1.36 1.33
CA VAL A 118 -56.90 1.16 -0.05
C VAL A 118 -57.83 2.31 -0.46
N GLY A 119 -57.48 3.03 -1.53
CA GLY A 119 -58.21 4.18 -2.05
C GLY A 119 -57.92 5.52 -1.35
N GLU A 120 -57.03 5.54 -0.35
CA GLU A 120 -56.57 6.76 0.32
C GLU A 120 -55.24 7.27 -0.26
N SER A 121 -54.83 8.47 0.15
CA SER A 121 -53.60 9.10 -0.34
C SER A 121 -52.88 9.95 0.70
N VAL A 122 -51.57 10.08 0.57
CA VAL A 122 -50.68 10.94 1.37
C VAL A 122 -49.91 11.90 0.47
N GLU A 123 -49.46 13.04 1.01
CA GLU A 123 -48.75 14.06 0.25
C GLU A 123 -47.62 14.69 1.09
N PHE A 124 -46.44 14.83 0.49
CA PHE A 124 -45.30 15.57 1.03
C PHE A 124 -44.81 16.62 0.04
N GLY A 125 -44.02 17.58 0.51
CA GLY A 125 -43.47 18.63 -0.36
C GLY A 125 -42.05 19.01 0.02
N TYR A 126 -41.35 19.63 -0.92
CA TYR A 126 -39.95 20.01 -0.76
C TYR A 126 -39.55 21.23 -1.61
N ALA A 127 -38.43 21.86 -1.24
CA ALA A 127 -37.83 23.02 -1.91
C ALA A 127 -36.41 22.71 -2.41
N VAL A 128 -36.03 23.35 -3.52
CA VAL A 128 -34.73 23.18 -4.20
C VAL A 128 -34.18 24.54 -4.62
N TYR A 129 -32.89 24.81 -4.35
CA TYR A 129 -32.19 26.06 -4.74
C TYR A 129 -31.39 25.94 -6.05
N GLU A 130 -31.97 25.25 -7.04
CA GLU A 130 -31.43 25.10 -8.39
C GLU A 130 -32.56 25.11 -9.43
N LYS A 131 -32.22 25.36 -10.71
CA LYS A 131 -33.23 25.35 -11.79
C LYS A 131 -33.81 23.94 -11.94
N PHE A 132 -35.14 23.81 -12.01
CA PHE A 132 -35.82 22.54 -12.29
C PHE A 132 -35.34 21.93 -13.62
N LEU A 133 -34.85 20.69 -13.56
CA LEU A 133 -34.20 20.00 -14.69
C LEU A 133 -35.07 18.93 -15.37
N GLY A 134 -36.28 18.66 -14.84
CA GLY A 134 -37.23 17.69 -15.38
C GLY A 134 -37.99 16.92 -14.30
N PHE A 135 -39.12 16.30 -14.67
CA PHE A 135 -39.87 15.43 -13.77
C PHE A 135 -39.17 14.06 -13.65
N PRO A 136 -39.21 13.41 -12.47
CA PRO A 136 -38.85 12.01 -12.35
C PRO A 136 -39.70 11.14 -13.29
N THR A 137 -39.11 10.09 -13.85
CA THR A 137 -39.77 9.24 -14.86
C THR A 137 -40.23 7.88 -14.32
N LYS A 138 -39.74 7.48 -13.13
CA LYS A 138 -40.13 6.26 -12.41
C LYS A 138 -40.28 6.59 -10.91
N TYR A 139 -41.25 5.93 -10.27
CA TYR A 139 -41.44 5.99 -8.81
C TYR A 139 -41.68 4.58 -8.29
N GLU A 140 -41.08 4.24 -7.16
CA GLU A 140 -41.17 2.92 -6.55
C GLU A 140 -41.54 3.04 -5.08
N ILE A 141 -42.60 2.32 -4.65
CA ILE A 141 -42.92 2.19 -3.23
C ILE A 141 -42.16 0.96 -2.71
N LEU A 142 -41.34 1.15 -1.69
CA LEU A 142 -40.52 0.07 -1.11
C LEU A 142 -41.28 -0.47 0.12
N ASP A 143 -42.01 -1.57 -0.03
CA ASP A 143 -42.78 -2.24 1.03
C ASP A 143 -42.31 -3.68 1.27
N LYS A 144 -41.07 -3.87 1.76
CA LYS A 144 -40.53 -5.22 2.01
C LYS A 144 -40.61 -5.60 3.49
N SER A 145 -41.35 -6.68 3.79
CA SER A 145 -41.25 -7.40 5.07
C SER A 145 -40.17 -8.46 4.93
N ILE A 146 -39.16 -8.46 5.80
CA ILE A 146 -38.08 -9.45 5.80
C ILE A 146 -38.10 -10.29 7.09
N GLU A 147 -37.68 -11.55 6.99
CA GLU A 147 -37.48 -12.42 8.14
C GLU A 147 -36.26 -11.94 8.95
N THR A 148 -36.42 -11.83 10.26
CA THR A 148 -35.34 -11.53 11.19
C THR A 148 -34.54 -12.80 11.45
N SER A 149 -33.20 -12.73 11.45
CA SER A 149 -32.35 -13.89 11.77
C SER A 149 -32.71 -14.48 13.14
N THR A 150 -32.72 -15.81 13.25
CA THR A 150 -33.07 -16.49 14.52
C THR A 150 -32.10 -16.20 15.68
N GLU A 151 -30.91 -15.67 15.38
CA GLU A 151 -29.93 -15.25 16.39
C GLU A 151 -30.24 -13.87 16.98
N ASP A 152 -30.96 -13.03 16.23
CA ASP A 152 -31.21 -11.60 16.51
C ASP A 152 -32.40 -11.34 17.44
N TYR A 153 -33.21 -12.36 17.70
CA TYR A 153 -34.33 -12.27 18.63
C TYR A 153 -34.43 -13.48 19.56
N SER A 154 -35.31 -13.38 20.54
CA SER A 154 -35.80 -14.55 21.28
C SER A 154 -37.28 -14.44 21.51
N VAL A 155 -37.97 -15.59 21.42
CA VAL A 155 -39.40 -15.71 21.71
C VAL A 155 -39.58 -16.60 22.92
N GLU A 156 -40.30 -16.10 23.92
CA GLU A 156 -40.67 -16.86 25.11
C GLU A 156 -42.19 -17.05 25.14
N TYR A 157 -42.64 -18.30 25.21
CA TYR A 157 -44.03 -18.64 25.50
C TYR A 157 -44.22 -18.87 27.00
N ARG A 158 -45.22 -18.19 27.57
CA ARG A 158 -45.64 -18.38 28.95
C ARG A 158 -47.08 -18.82 28.99
N LEU A 159 -47.31 -20.04 29.48
CA LEU A 159 -48.65 -20.52 29.82
C LEU A 159 -49.10 -19.92 31.16
N ASP A 160 -49.89 -18.85 31.12
CA ASP A 160 -50.34 -18.15 32.32
C ASP A 160 -51.39 -18.93 33.11
N ASN A 161 -52.30 -19.62 32.41
CA ASN A 161 -53.31 -20.46 33.04
C ASN A 161 -53.83 -21.54 32.08
N ASP A 162 -54.15 -22.73 32.58
CA ASP A 162 -54.70 -23.84 31.78
C ASP A 162 -55.68 -24.66 32.62
N TRP A 163 -56.87 -24.86 32.09
CA TRP A 163 -57.95 -25.66 32.67
C TRP A 163 -58.56 -26.59 31.61
N GLU A 164 -59.30 -27.61 32.04
CA GLU A 164 -59.78 -28.74 31.21
C GLU A 164 -60.29 -28.38 29.79
N ASN A 165 -60.93 -27.21 29.61
CA ASN A 165 -61.51 -26.82 28.33
C ASN A 165 -60.92 -25.53 27.73
N GLY A 166 -59.87 -24.93 28.32
CA GLY A 166 -59.27 -23.71 27.77
C GLY A 166 -58.00 -23.24 28.50
N PHE A 167 -57.38 -22.19 27.97
CA PHE A 167 -56.12 -21.65 28.48
C PHE A 167 -55.94 -20.18 28.17
N ILE A 168 -54.96 -19.58 28.85
CA ILE A 168 -54.41 -18.25 28.58
C ILE A 168 -52.90 -18.40 28.45
N GLY A 169 -52.35 -17.88 27.35
CA GLY A 169 -50.93 -17.82 27.08
C GLY A 169 -50.48 -16.40 26.71
N THR A 170 -49.22 -16.11 26.97
CA THR A 170 -48.53 -14.89 26.57
C THR A 170 -47.29 -15.26 25.77
N ILE A 171 -47.02 -14.55 24.67
CA ILE A 171 -45.76 -14.62 23.94
C ILE A 171 -45.00 -13.31 24.15
N LEU A 172 -43.72 -13.40 24.47
CA LEU A 172 -42.79 -12.28 24.56
C LEU A 172 -41.77 -12.37 23.43
N ILE A 173 -41.49 -11.25 22.77
CA ILE A 173 -40.51 -11.14 21.68
C ILE A 173 -39.46 -10.12 22.13
N THR A 174 -38.20 -10.55 22.25
CA THR A 174 -37.07 -9.71 22.65
C THR A 174 -36.14 -9.48 21.46
N ASN A 175 -35.80 -8.22 21.20
CA ASN A 175 -34.78 -7.83 20.24
C ASN A 175 -33.40 -7.89 20.89
N LYS A 176 -32.47 -8.69 20.34
CA LYS A 176 -31.08 -8.85 20.84
C LYS A 176 -30.08 -7.98 20.10
N THR A 177 -30.49 -7.31 19.02
CA THR A 177 -29.62 -6.46 18.21
C THR A 177 -29.42 -5.07 18.83
N ASN A 178 -28.53 -4.29 18.23
CA ASN A 178 -28.30 -2.88 18.53
C ASN A 178 -29.19 -1.93 17.70
N THR A 179 -30.04 -2.45 16.79
CA THR A 179 -30.98 -1.68 15.96
C THR A 179 -32.43 -1.91 16.39
N THR A 180 -33.38 -1.14 15.86
CA THR A 180 -34.82 -1.30 16.19
C THR A 180 -35.48 -2.23 15.19
N ILE A 181 -36.24 -3.22 15.66
CA ILE A 181 -37.11 -4.05 14.81
C ILE A 181 -38.42 -3.28 14.60
N GLU A 182 -38.67 -2.76 13.40
CA GLU A 182 -39.88 -1.98 13.08
C GLU A 182 -41.02 -2.87 12.52
N GLU A 183 -42.27 -2.57 12.87
CA GLU A 183 -43.47 -3.29 12.39
C GLU A 183 -43.41 -4.83 12.45
N TRP A 184 -43.21 -5.40 13.65
CA TRP A 184 -43.05 -6.85 13.79
C TRP A 184 -44.29 -7.67 13.39
N THR A 185 -44.03 -8.84 12.81
CA THR A 185 -44.96 -9.93 12.50
C THR A 185 -44.35 -11.25 13.00
N LEU A 186 -45.07 -12.05 13.79
CA LEU A 186 -44.60 -13.33 14.31
C LEU A 186 -45.45 -14.48 13.78
N GLU A 187 -44.80 -15.45 13.15
CA GLU A 187 -45.40 -16.71 12.74
C GLU A 187 -44.99 -17.85 13.67
N PHE A 188 -45.89 -18.81 13.88
CA PHE A 188 -45.61 -20.02 14.64
C PHE A 188 -46.68 -21.10 14.41
N ASP A 189 -46.30 -22.34 14.63
CA ASP A 189 -47.23 -23.47 14.66
C ASP A 189 -47.74 -23.71 16.08
N PHE A 190 -49.04 -23.85 16.24
CA PHE A 190 -49.67 -24.13 17.50
C PHE A 190 -50.88 -25.06 17.34
N ASP A 191 -50.77 -26.26 17.89
CA ASP A 191 -51.80 -27.31 17.79
C ASP A 191 -53.05 -27.05 18.66
N ARG A 192 -53.14 -25.87 19.29
CA ARG A 192 -54.30 -25.42 20.07
C ARG A 192 -54.95 -24.22 19.42
N THR A 193 -56.28 -24.17 19.47
CA THR A 193 -57.04 -23.09 18.83
C THR A 193 -57.04 -21.82 19.69
N ILE A 194 -56.52 -20.72 19.13
CA ILE A 194 -56.68 -19.37 19.67
C ILE A 194 -58.09 -18.85 19.38
N VAL A 195 -58.78 -18.36 20.42
CA VAL A 195 -60.15 -17.85 20.36
C VAL A 195 -60.18 -16.33 20.46
N ASP A 196 -59.46 -15.74 21.42
CA ASP A 196 -59.35 -14.29 21.61
C ASP A 196 -57.87 -13.89 21.76
N ILE A 197 -57.49 -12.73 21.22
CA ILE A 197 -56.13 -12.17 21.25
C ILE A 197 -56.17 -10.68 21.64
N TRP A 198 -55.12 -10.21 22.34
CA TRP A 198 -54.91 -8.80 22.67
C TRP A 198 -53.43 -8.43 22.52
N ASP A 199 -53.16 -7.15 22.27
CA ASP A 199 -51.84 -6.59 21.99
C ASP A 199 -51.12 -7.22 20.76
N GLY A 200 -51.89 -7.96 19.95
CA GLY A 200 -51.55 -8.52 18.65
C GLY A 200 -52.84 -8.81 17.85
N VAL A 201 -52.71 -8.98 16.54
CA VAL A 201 -53.83 -9.25 15.61
C VAL A 201 -53.50 -10.51 14.80
N ILE A 202 -54.42 -11.47 14.73
CA ILE A 202 -54.27 -12.62 13.82
C ILE A 202 -54.44 -12.10 12.40
N ASP A 203 -53.34 -12.09 11.64
CA ASP A 203 -53.31 -11.69 10.24
C ASP A 203 -53.78 -12.84 9.34
N SER A 204 -53.28 -14.05 9.60
CA SER A 204 -53.75 -15.27 8.93
C SER A 204 -53.60 -16.51 9.84
N HIS A 205 -54.37 -17.56 9.53
CA HIS A 205 -54.29 -18.85 10.23
C HIS A 205 -54.74 -20.00 9.31
N GLN A 206 -53.87 -20.99 9.10
CA GLN A 206 -54.13 -22.18 8.28
C GLN A 206 -53.66 -23.45 9.01
N GLY A 207 -54.60 -24.35 9.33
CA GLY A 207 -54.25 -25.59 10.03
C GLY A 207 -53.85 -25.32 11.48
N ASN A 208 -52.60 -25.59 11.82
CA ASN A 208 -51.98 -25.24 13.10
C ASN A 208 -51.05 -24.00 12.97
N HIS A 209 -50.86 -23.43 11.79
CA HIS A 209 -49.95 -22.30 11.56
C HIS A 209 -50.65 -20.95 11.76
N TYR A 210 -50.10 -20.08 12.61
CA TYR A 210 -50.61 -18.76 12.96
C TYR A 210 -49.62 -17.65 12.54
N VAL A 211 -50.15 -16.57 11.95
CA VAL A 211 -49.41 -15.33 11.64
C VAL A 211 -50.02 -14.19 12.43
N ILE A 212 -49.24 -13.59 13.34
CA ILE A 212 -49.68 -12.54 14.26
C ILE A 212 -48.94 -11.23 13.95
N LYS A 213 -49.68 -10.14 13.72
CA LYS A 213 -49.14 -8.79 13.55
C LYS A 213 -49.31 -7.94 14.81
N ASN A 214 -48.50 -6.88 14.88
CA ASN A 214 -48.59 -5.87 15.92
C ASN A 214 -49.92 -5.07 15.88
N THR A 215 -50.19 -4.25 16.90
CA THR A 215 -51.41 -3.41 17.03
C THR A 215 -51.14 -1.91 16.80
N GLY A 216 -50.07 -1.58 16.07
CA GLY A 216 -49.64 -0.24 15.67
C GLY A 216 -48.95 0.55 16.78
N TYR A 217 -49.45 0.54 18.02
CA TYR A 217 -48.80 1.27 19.13
C TYR A 217 -47.55 0.55 19.68
N ASN A 218 -47.47 -0.77 19.46
CA ASN A 218 -46.36 -1.62 19.87
C ASN A 218 -45.58 -2.14 18.66
N SER A 219 -45.65 -1.44 17.53
CA SER A 219 -45.12 -1.96 16.27
C SER A 219 -43.60 -2.08 16.24
N ASN A 220 -42.88 -1.29 17.04
CA ASN A 220 -41.42 -1.30 17.07
C ASN A 220 -40.86 -1.91 18.37
N ILE A 221 -39.84 -2.75 18.24
CA ILE A 221 -39.06 -3.32 19.34
C ILE A 221 -37.65 -2.70 19.31
N ALA A 222 -37.42 -1.68 20.13
CA ALA A 222 -36.11 -1.03 20.21
C ALA A 222 -35.00 -2.01 20.66
N ALA A 223 -33.74 -1.66 20.40
CA ALA A 223 -32.57 -2.45 20.77
C ALA A 223 -32.61 -2.91 22.24
N GLY A 224 -32.46 -4.21 22.47
CA GLY A 224 -32.51 -4.83 23.80
C GLY A 224 -33.89 -4.81 24.48
N GLN A 225 -34.96 -4.32 23.84
CA GLN A 225 -36.30 -4.26 24.42
C GLN A 225 -37.14 -5.49 24.10
N THR A 226 -38.25 -5.64 24.83
CA THR A 226 -39.20 -6.76 24.69
C THR A 226 -40.61 -6.24 24.54
N VAL A 227 -41.36 -6.79 23.58
CA VAL A 227 -42.82 -6.61 23.44
C VAL A 227 -43.53 -7.93 23.75
N SER A 228 -44.82 -7.86 24.07
CA SER A 228 -45.61 -9.06 24.33
C SER A 228 -47.04 -8.93 23.82
N PHE A 229 -47.62 -10.05 23.40
CA PHE A 229 -49.05 -10.16 23.15
C PHE A 229 -49.61 -11.40 23.86
N GLY A 230 -50.90 -11.35 24.20
CA GLY A 230 -51.57 -12.41 24.94
C GLY A 230 -52.79 -12.95 24.22
N PHE A 231 -53.14 -14.19 24.49
CA PHE A 231 -54.28 -14.86 23.88
C PHE A 231 -54.92 -15.89 24.80
N SER A 232 -56.19 -16.21 24.51
CA SER A 232 -56.93 -17.30 25.14
C SER A 232 -57.50 -18.25 24.11
N GLY A 233 -57.61 -19.53 24.44
CA GLY A 233 -58.00 -20.57 23.50
C GLY A 233 -58.69 -21.77 24.15
N GLY A 234 -59.13 -22.72 23.31
CA GLY A 234 -59.87 -23.92 23.72
C GLY A 234 -59.02 -25.19 23.83
N GLY A 235 -59.45 -26.12 24.69
CA GLY A 235 -58.81 -27.44 24.92
C GLY A 235 -57.60 -27.38 25.84
N GLY A 236 -57.73 -27.82 27.10
CA GLY A 236 -56.69 -27.75 28.13
C GLY A 236 -55.63 -28.84 28.01
N ASP A 237 -54.40 -28.48 27.67
CA ASP A 237 -53.24 -29.39 27.67
C ASP A 237 -51.95 -28.59 27.88
N LYS A 238 -51.32 -28.78 29.06
CA LYS A 238 -50.09 -28.08 29.46
C LYS A 238 -48.85 -28.56 28.73
N THR A 239 -48.95 -29.61 27.92
CA THR A 239 -47.80 -30.19 27.20
C THR A 239 -47.66 -29.68 25.77
N ILE A 240 -48.64 -28.94 25.27
CA ILE A 240 -48.66 -28.40 23.92
C ILE A 240 -48.33 -26.90 23.97
N GLU A 241 -47.15 -26.56 23.48
CA GLU A 241 -46.62 -25.20 23.38
C GLU A 241 -46.42 -24.84 21.90
N PRO A 242 -46.48 -23.54 21.52
CA PRO A 242 -46.20 -23.15 20.15
C PRO A 242 -44.76 -23.46 19.75
N GLN A 243 -44.55 -23.80 18.49
CA GLN A 243 -43.27 -24.22 17.91
C GLN A 243 -43.00 -23.43 16.62
N TYR A 244 -41.74 -23.45 16.16
CA TYR A 244 -41.32 -22.86 14.88
C TYR A 244 -41.60 -21.35 14.77
N TYR A 245 -41.07 -20.58 15.73
CA TYR A 245 -41.20 -19.13 15.72
C TYR A 245 -40.39 -18.48 14.60
N LEU A 246 -41.06 -17.73 13.74
CA LEU A 246 -40.45 -16.93 12.70
C LEU A 246 -40.87 -15.47 12.88
N LEU A 247 -39.91 -14.61 13.23
CA LEU A 247 -40.14 -13.17 13.35
C LEU A 247 -39.79 -12.51 12.03
N SER A 248 -40.68 -11.65 11.54
CA SER A 248 -40.43 -10.74 10.42
C SER A 248 -40.64 -9.30 10.86
N HIS A 249 -39.96 -8.37 10.19
CA HIS A 249 -40.07 -6.94 10.44
C HIS A 249 -40.09 -6.15 9.12
N VAL A 250 -40.59 -4.92 9.15
CA VAL A 250 -40.58 -4.04 7.99
C VAL A 250 -39.38 -3.12 8.11
N THR A 251 -38.54 -3.12 7.08
CA THR A 251 -37.46 -2.15 6.95
C THR A 251 -37.67 -1.37 5.65
N ALA A 252 -37.12 -0.15 5.56
CA ALA A 252 -36.74 0.30 4.22
C ALA A 252 -35.79 -0.77 3.70
N SER A 253 -35.88 -1.17 2.44
CA SER A 253 -34.68 -1.75 1.87
C SER A 253 -33.60 -0.64 1.96
N ASP A 254 -32.73 -0.71 2.97
CA ASP A 254 -31.30 -0.72 2.64
C ASP A 254 -31.26 -1.70 1.51
N LYS A 255 -30.93 -1.19 0.33
CA LYS A 255 -30.71 -1.97 -0.88
C LYS A 255 -30.90 -3.48 -0.55
N GLU A 256 -32.05 -4.04 -0.94
CA GLU A 256 -31.85 -5.19 -1.80
C GLU A 256 -30.94 -4.57 -2.83
N ASP A 257 -29.66 -4.95 -2.78
CA ASP A 257 -28.66 -4.44 -3.69
C ASP A 257 -29.41 -4.22 -4.98
N VAL A 258 -29.36 -2.98 -5.52
CA VAL A 258 -29.52 -2.92 -6.97
C VAL A 258 -28.56 -3.99 -7.37
N ASN A 259 -29.10 -5.10 -7.85
CA ASN A 259 -28.32 -6.26 -8.18
C ASN A 259 -27.57 -5.76 -9.39
N ILE A 260 -26.49 -5.03 -9.12
CA ILE A 260 -25.52 -4.66 -10.10
C ILE A 260 -24.85 -5.99 -10.48
N GLU A 261 -24.79 -6.97 -9.55
CA GLU A 261 -24.63 -8.43 -9.78
C GLU A 261 -25.88 -9.12 -10.38
N ILE A 262 -26.72 -8.46 -11.20
CA ILE A 262 -27.37 -9.29 -12.23
C ILE A 262 -26.20 -9.67 -13.11
N ASP A 263 -25.75 -10.88 -12.91
CA ASP A 263 -24.83 -11.61 -13.75
C ASP A 263 -25.76 -12.66 -14.39
N SER A 264 -26.32 -12.31 -15.54
CA SER A 264 -27.47 -13.08 -16.06
C SER A 264 -27.06 -14.43 -16.62
N ASP A 265 -25.80 -14.58 -17.01
CA ASP A 265 -25.18 -15.82 -17.46
C ASP A 265 -24.37 -16.53 -16.36
N LYS A 266 -24.02 -15.85 -15.28
CA LYS A 266 -23.41 -16.39 -14.05
C LYS A 266 -21.95 -16.72 -14.19
N ASP A 267 -21.24 -15.98 -15.01
CA ASP A 267 -19.81 -16.20 -15.23
C ASP A 267 -18.93 -15.45 -14.22
N GLY A 268 -19.51 -14.52 -13.45
CA GLY A 268 -18.83 -13.67 -12.48
C GLY A 268 -18.71 -12.20 -12.92
N VAL A 269 -19.08 -11.85 -14.15
CA VAL A 269 -19.15 -10.46 -14.63
C VAL A 269 -20.56 -9.91 -14.42
N PRO A 270 -20.71 -8.85 -13.61
CA PRO A 270 -22.00 -8.21 -13.47
C PRO A 270 -22.43 -7.48 -14.76
N ASN A 271 -23.71 -7.55 -15.16
CA ASN A 271 -24.28 -6.94 -16.39
C ASN A 271 -23.87 -5.47 -16.64
N TYR A 272 -23.62 -4.68 -15.59
CA TYR A 272 -23.17 -3.28 -15.77
C TYR A 272 -21.71 -3.16 -16.19
N MET A 273 -20.86 -4.11 -15.74
CA MET A 273 -19.49 -4.27 -16.21
C MET A 273 -19.52 -4.81 -17.64
N GLU A 274 -20.42 -5.75 -17.94
CA GLU A 274 -20.62 -6.23 -19.30
C GLU A 274 -21.05 -5.12 -20.27
N ASP A 275 -21.99 -4.26 -19.87
CA ASP A 275 -22.35 -3.05 -20.63
C ASP A 275 -21.17 -2.08 -20.79
N LEU A 276 -20.23 -2.05 -19.84
CA LEU A 276 -19.03 -1.20 -19.87
C LEU A 276 -17.95 -1.76 -20.81
N PHE A 277 -17.77 -3.08 -20.83
CA PHE A 277 -16.82 -3.80 -21.69
C PHE A 277 -17.41 -4.12 -23.08
N GLY A 278 -18.74 -4.07 -23.21
CA GLY A 278 -19.49 -4.34 -24.44
C GLY A 278 -19.84 -5.81 -24.66
N THR A 279 -19.72 -6.66 -23.63
CA THR A 279 -20.04 -8.10 -23.65
C THR A 279 -21.54 -8.37 -23.58
N ASP A 280 -21.98 -9.58 -23.96
CA ASP A 280 -23.40 -9.96 -23.97
C ASP A 280 -23.75 -10.69 -22.68
N SER A 281 -24.39 -9.94 -21.77
CA SER A 281 -24.92 -10.38 -20.46
C SER A 281 -25.85 -11.58 -20.39
N SER A 282 -25.96 -12.36 -21.45
CA SER A 282 -26.69 -13.62 -21.49
C SER A 282 -25.84 -14.80 -21.95
N PHE A 283 -24.52 -14.61 -22.13
CA PHE A 283 -23.56 -15.61 -22.54
C PHE A 283 -22.29 -15.51 -21.71
N GLU A 284 -22.02 -16.57 -20.93
CA GLU A 284 -20.79 -16.67 -20.13
C GLU A 284 -19.51 -16.47 -20.96
N ASP A 285 -19.53 -16.81 -22.25
CA ASP A 285 -18.40 -16.70 -23.19
C ASP A 285 -18.93 -15.96 -24.42
N THR A 286 -18.75 -14.63 -24.47
CA THR A 286 -19.38 -13.77 -25.48
C THR A 286 -18.82 -14.03 -26.88
N ASP A 287 -17.54 -14.38 -27.02
CA ASP A 287 -16.90 -14.56 -28.32
C ASP A 287 -16.76 -16.03 -28.77
N GLY A 288 -16.94 -16.98 -27.86
CA GLY A 288 -17.05 -18.41 -28.11
C GLY A 288 -15.71 -19.13 -28.27
N ASP A 289 -14.65 -18.70 -27.59
CA ASP A 289 -13.31 -19.28 -27.67
C ASP A 289 -13.00 -20.34 -26.59
N GLY A 290 -13.83 -20.39 -25.54
CA GLY A 290 -13.74 -21.32 -24.44
C GLY A 290 -13.40 -20.69 -23.08
N LEU A 291 -13.01 -19.43 -23.02
CA LEU A 291 -12.91 -18.66 -21.77
C LEU A 291 -14.23 -17.93 -21.50
N SER A 292 -14.55 -17.69 -20.23
CA SER A 292 -15.72 -16.88 -19.89
C SER A 292 -15.34 -15.40 -19.84
N ASP A 293 -16.28 -14.48 -20.04
CA ASP A 293 -16.01 -13.04 -20.01
C ASP A 293 -15.35 -12.64 -18.68
N TYR A 294 -15.69 -13.31 -17.58
CA TYR A 294 -15.03 -13.14 -16.27
C TYR A 294 -13.56 -13.54 -16.31
N VAL A 295 -13.25 -14.72 -16.83
CA VAL A 295 -11.86 -15.19 -16.95
C VAL A 295 -11.09 -14.20 -17.82
N GLU A 296 -11.67 -13.76 -18.92
CA GLU A 296 -11.02 -12.82 -19.83
C GLU A 296 -10.84 -11.42 -19.23
N ILE A 297 -11.82 -10.92 -18.50
CA ILE A 297 -11.78 -9.56 -17.92
C ILE A 297 -10.89 -9.51 -16.67
N TYR A 298 -10.91 -10.56 -15.84
CA TYR A 298 -10.33 -10.53 -14.49
C TYR A 298 -9.14 -11.47 -14.28
N LEU A 299 -8.97 -12.52 -15.10
CA LEU A 299 -7.89 -13.50 -14.95
C LEU A 299 -6.89 -13.43 -16.11
N THR A 300 -7.24 -13.85 -17.33
CA THR A 300 -6.33 -13.91 -18.49
C THR A 300 -6.10 -12.56 -19.16
N GLU A 301 -6.97 -11.58 -18.89
CA GLU A 301 -6.90 -10.22 -19.42
C GLU A 301 -6.99 -10.13 -20.96
N THR A 302 -7.68 -11.09 -21.57
CA THR A 302 -7.97 -11.19 -23.00
C THR A 302 -9.22 -10.37 -23.37
N GLU A 303 -9.50 -10.18 -24.66
CA GLU A 303 -10.63 -9.42 -25.17
C GLU A 303 -11.89 -10.29 -25.21
N PRO A 304 -12.90 -10.07 -24.34
CA PRO A 304 -14.11 -10.92 -24.30
C PRO A 304 -15.03 -10.79 -25.53
N LEU A 305 -14.57 -10.07 -26.56
CA LEU A 305 -15.29 -9.85 -27.82
C LEU A 305 -14.51 -10.39 -29.03
N MET A 306 -13.36 -11.03 -28.81
CA MET A 306 -12.48 -11.53 -29.86
C MET A 306 -11.76 -12.82 -29.47
N GLN A 307 -12.14 -13.92 -30.13
CA GLN A 307 -11.57 -15.26 -29.91
C GLN A 307 -10.04 -15.41 -29.98
N ASP A 308 -9.32 -14.41 -30.45
CA ASP A 308 -7.86 -14.39 -30.62
C ASP A 308 -7.44 -12.93 -30.47
N SER A 309 -7.22 -12.54 -29.21
CA SER A 309 -7.01 -11.16 -28.78
C SER A 309 -5.80 -10.52 -29.44
N ASP A 310 -4.71 -11.27 -29.55
CA ASP A 310 -3.44 -10.79 -30.09
C ASP A 310 -3.27 -11.06 -31.60
N GLN A 311 -4.21 -11.80 -32.20
CA GLN A 311 -4.26 -12.21 -33.61
C GLN A 311 -3.05 -13.06 -34.03
N ASN A 312 -2.46 -13.83 -33.10
CA ASN A 312 -1.34 -14.72 -33.38
C ASN A 312 -1.77 -16.05 -34.03
N GLY A 313 -3.06 -16.36 -34.03
CA GLY A 313 -3.67 -17.56 -34.62
C GLY A 313 -3.88 -18.72 -33.64
N ILE A 314 -3.64 -18.52 -32.34
CA ILE A 314 -4.07 -19.36 -31.22
C ILE A 314 -5.25 -18.63 -30.59
N LEU A 315 -6.28 -19.37 -30.15
CA LEU A 315 -7.40 -18.74 -29.44
C LEU A 315 -7.00 -18.46 -27.99
N ASP A 316 -7.60 -17.49 -27.33
CA ASP A 316 -7.20 -17.06 -25.98
C ASP A 316 -7.33 -18.20 -24.95
N GLY A 317 -8.37 -19.03 -25.05
CA GLY A 317 -8.49 -20.27 -24.27
C GLY A 317 -7.41 -21.32 -24.56
N GLY A 318 -6.74 -21.23 -25.70
CA GLY A 318 -5.62 -22.09 -26.09
C GLY A 318 -4.23 -21.53 -25.78
N GLU A 319 -4.14 -20.33 -25.21
CA GLU A 319 -2.88 -19.73 -24.75
C GLU A 319 -2.43 -20.29 -23.40
N ASP A 320 -1.21 -19.94 -22.98
CA ASP A 320 -0.50 -20.38 -21.77
C ASP A 320 0.09 -19.12 -21.15
N ALA A 321 -0.70 -18.42 -20.33
CA ALA A 321 -0.43 -17.04 -19.95
C ALA A 321 0.69 -16.88 -18.91
N ASP A 322 0.88 -17.87 -18.02
CA ASP A 322 1.97 -17.90 -17.03
C ASP A 322 3.21 -18.70 -17.48
N ALA A 323 3.11 -19.39 -18.62
CA ALA A 323 4.16 -20.20 -19.23
C ALA A 323 4.60 -21.42 -18.40
N ASP A 324 3.71 -21.98 -17.60
CA ASP A 324 3.94 -23.21 -16.83
C ASP A 324 3.76 -24.49 -17.69
N GLY A 325 3.09 -24.36 -18.84
CA GLY A 325 2.85 -25.43 -19.81
C GLY A 325 1.45 -26.05 -19.79
N LEU A 326 0.53 -25.55 -18.96
CA LEU A 326 -0.91 -25.70 -19.13
C LEU A 326 -1.46 -24.61 -20.05
N THR A 327 -2.65 -24.82 -20.62
CA THR A 327 -3.33 -23.75 -21.37
C THR A 327 -4.38 -23.12 -20.47
N ASN A 328 -4.71 -21.85 -20.67
CA ASN A 328 -5.73 -21.11 -19.91
C ASN A 328 -7.02 -21.93 -19.73
N LEU A 329 -7.54 -22.57 -20.79
CA LEU A 329 -8.75 -23.41 -20.70
C LEU A 329 -8.58 -24.65 -19.82
N VAL A 330 -7.39 -25.25 -19.80
CA VAL A 330 -7.08 -26.41 -18.96
C VAL A 330 -7.03 -25.98 -17.50
N GLU A 331 -6.39 -24.86 -17.20
CA GLU A 331 -6.28 -24.31 -15.84
C GLU A 331 -7.64 -23.94 -15.27
N VAL A 332 -8.47 -23.23 -16.05
CA VAL A 332 -9.88 -22.95 -15.71
C VAL A 332 -10.66 -24.23 -15.44
N THR A 333 -10.38 -25.31 -16.18
CA THR A 333 -11.03 -26.61 -15.96
C THR A 333 -10.58 -27.30 -14.67
N LEU A 334 -9.33 -27.08 -14.27
CA LEU A 334 -8.75 -27.61 -13.03
C LEU A 334 -9.13 -26.76 -11.81
N GLY A 335 -9.57 -25.52 -12.03
CA GLY A 335 -9.83 -24.54 -10.98
C GLY A 335 -8.58 -23.83 -10.50
N THR A 336 -7.46 -24.00 -11.22
CA THR A 336 -6.20 -23.30 -11.00
C THR A 336 -6.24 -21.91 -11.65
N ASN A 337 -5.31 -21.04 -11.26
CA ASN A 337 -5.28 -19.67 -11.75
C ASN A 337 -4.38 -19.57 -12.99
N SER A 338 -4.99 -19.31 -14.15
CA SER A 338 -4.30 -19.25 -15.45
C SER A 338 -3.21 -18.18 -15.62
N THR A 339 -2.92 -17.40 -14.57
CA THR A 339 -1.87 -16.39 -14.56
C THR A 339 -0.84 -16.61 -13.45
N LYS A 340 -0.96 -17.71 -12.70
CA LYS A 340 -0.06 -18.07 -11.61
C LYS A 340 0.42 -19.49 -11.82
N SER A 341 1.72 -19.62 -12.09
CA SER A 341 2.33 -20.91 -12.38
C SER A 341 2.22 -21.93 -11.26
N ASP A 342 1.99 -21.49 -10.01
CA ASP A 342 1.85 -22.32 -8.80
C ASP A 342 0.66 -21.74 -8.01
N SER A 343 -0.48 -22.44 -8.06
CA SER A 343 -1.77 -21.94 -7.56
C SER A 343 -1.95 -22.11 -6.04
N ASP A 344 -1.27 -23.08 -5.42
CA ASP A 344 -1.39 -23.38 -3.99
C ASP A 344 -0.15 -23.02 -3.16
N TYR A 345 0.92 -22.58 -3.83
CA TYR A 345 2.15 -22.02 -3.29
C TYR A 345 3.04 -23.03 -2.56
N ASP A 346 2.96 -24.29 -2.96
CA ASP A 346 3.72 -25.36 -2.32
C ASP A 346 5.15 -25.54 -2.87
N GLY A 347 5.45 -24.84 -3.97
CA GLY A 347 6.74 -24.84 -4.66
C GLY A 347 6.79 -25.67 -5.96
N LEU A 348 5.68 -26.28 -6.38
CA LEU A 348 5.51 -26.94 -7.67
C LEU A 348 4.62 -26.11 -8.59
N THR A 349 4.87 -26.16 -9.90
CA THR A 349 3.93 -25.54 -10.85
C THR A 349 2.70 -26.41 -11.09
N ASP A 350 1.55 -25.81 -11.39
CA ASP A 350 0.29 -26.52 -11.65
C ASP A 350 0.48 -27.60 -12.74
N SER A 351 1.25 -27.25 -13.78
CA SER A 351 1.68 -28.15 -14.84
C SER A 351 2.53 -29.32 -14.35
N GLU A 352 3.49 -29.10 -13.44
CA GLU A 352 4.32 -30.15 -12.86
C GLU A 352 3.49 -31.09 -11.99
N GLU A 353 2.61 -30.55 -11.18
CA GLU A 353 1.70 -31.29 -10.33
C GLU A 353 0.77 -32.19 -11.15
N VAL A 354 0.15 -31.64 -12.19
CA VAL A 354 -0.81 -32.37 -13.04
C VAL A 354 -0.11 -33.37 -13.97
N ASN A 355 0.97 -32.95 -14.64
CA ASN A 355 1.58 -33.73 -15.73
C ASN A 355 2.73 -34.64 -15.29
N ILE A 356 3.41 -34.30 -14.18
CA ILE A 356 4.61 -35.03 -13.72
C ILE A 356 4.32 -35.83 -12.46
N PHE A 357 3.81 -35.20 -11.41
CA PHE A 357 3.72 -35.81 -10.08
C PHE A 357 2.35 -36.47 -9.81
N GLY A 358 1.30 -36.01 -10.46
CA GLY A 358 -0.06 -36.50 -10.31
C GLY A 358 -0.68 -36.15 -8.96
N VAL A 359 -0.31 -34.99 -8.42
CA VAL A 359 -0.87 -34.39 -7.20
C VAL A 359 -1.95 -33.35 -7.58
N ASP A 360 -2.65 -32.82 -6.58
CA ASP A 360 -3.77 -31.89 -6.80
C ASP A 360 -3.25 -30.45 -6.72
N PRO A 361 -3.25 -29.66 -7.82
CA PRO A 361 -2.62 -28.33 -7.90
C PRO A 361 -3.32 -27.22 -7.10
N LEU A 362 -4.23 -27.62 -6.22
CA LEU A 362 -4.97 -26.75 -5.31
C LEU A 362 -4.77 -27.19 -3.85
N LYS A 363 -3.81 -28.08 -3.60
CA LYS A 363 -3.62 -28.76 -2.32
C LYS A 363 -2.15 -28.82 -1.94
N TYR A 364 -1.75 -27.80 -1.20
CA TYR A 364 -0.43 -27.58 -0.61
C TYR A 364 0.30 -28.79 0.04
N ASP A 365 -0.43 -29.79 0.51
CA ASP A 365 0.11 -31.04 1.06
C ASP A 365 -0.90 -32.13 0.70
N SER A 366 -0.63 -32.94 -0.32
CA SER A 366 -1.58 -33.87 -0.92
C SER A 366 -1.97 -35.05 -0.02
N ASP A 367 -1.07 -35.52 0.84
CA ASP A 367 -1.35 -36.66 1.71
C ASP A 367 -1.63 -36.31 3.18
N ASN A 368 -1.46 -35.03 3.54
CA ASN A 368 -1.67 -34.42 4.84
C ASN A 368 -0.75 -34.98 5.94
N ASP A 369 0.51 -35.27 5.62
CA ASP A 369 1.51 -35.68 6.60
C ASP A 369 2.23 -34.51 7.29
N GLY A 370 2.06 -33.29 6.78
CA GLY A 370 2.64 -32.07 7.29
C GLY A 370 3.89 -31.60 6.53
N ILE A 371 4.24 -32.23 5.40
CA ILE A 371 5.25 -31.76 4.45
C ILE A 371 4.54 -31.35 3.15
N THR A 372 4.98 -30.27 2.50
CA THR A 372 4.40 -29.83 1.21
C THR A 372 4.80 -30.76 0.07
N ASP A 373 4.00 -30.85 -1.00
CA ASP A 373 4.35 -31.73 -2.11
C ASP A 373 5.68 -31.30 -2.74
N GLY A 374 5.90 -29.99 -2.91
CA GLY A 374 7.17 -29.41 -3.33
C GLY A 374 8.37 -29.82 -2.46
N ASN A 375 8.25 -29.73 -1.13
CA ASN A 375 9.31 -30.14 -0.21
C ASN A 375 9.54 -31.65 -0.25
N GLU A 376 8.49 -32.44 -0.37
CA GLU A 376 8.63 -33.90 -0.53
C GLU A 376 9.42 -34.26 -1.79
N ILE A 377 9.15 -33.61 -2.92
CA ILE A 377 9.92 -33.82 -4.15
C ILE A 377 11.39 -33.44 -3.96
N ILE A 378 11.69 -32.31 -3.31
CA ILE A 378 13.06 -31.89 -3.00
C ILE A 378 13.79 -32.93 -2.13
N LEU A 379 13.09 -33.48 -1.14
CA LEU A 379 13.61 -34.49 -0.20
C LEU A 379 13.63 -35.92 -0.79
N GLY A 380 13.06 -36.12 -1.99
CA GLY A 380 12.97 -37.43 -2.64
C GLY A 380 11.95 -38.37 -1.98
N LEU A 381 10.93 -37.78 -1.36
CA LEU A 381 9.74 -38.42 -0.80
C LEU A 381 8.65 -38.58 -1.87
N ASN A 382 7.48 -39.07 -1.48
CA ASN A 382 6.36 -39.32 -2.39
C ASN A 382 5.10 -38.60 -1.87
N PRO A 383 4.65 -37.54 -2.55
CA PRO A 383 3.61 -36.64 -2.05
C PRO A 383 2.19 -37.22 -1.92
N LEU A 384 2.03 -38.49 -2.30
CA LEU A 384 0.77 -39.21 -2.19
C LEU A 384 0.82 -40.28 -1.11
N ASN A 385 1.87 -40.32 -0.27
CA ASN A 385 2.09 -41.38 0.69
C ASN A 385 2.93 -40.97 1.91
N PHE A 386 2.21 -40.66 2.99
CA PHE A 386 2.61 -40.44 4.39
C PHE A 386 3.79 -41.29 4.94
N ILE A 387 4.10 -42.44 4.31
CA ILE A 387 5.26 -43.30 4.66
C ILE A 387 5.95 -43.81 3.38
N THR A 388 6.80 -43.00 2.75
CA THR A 388 7.48 -43.32 1.49
C THR A 388 8.31 -44.62 1.57
N ASP A 389 9.03 -44.84 2.66
CA ASP A 389 9.88 -46.04 2.83
C ASP A 389 9.11 -47.27 3.38
N GLY A 390 7.82 -47.08 3.73
CA GLY A 390 6.96 -48.08 4.34
C GLY A 390 7.30 -48.44 5.80
N VAL A 391 8.16 -47.67 6.47
CA VAL A 391 8.64 -47.92 7.84
C VAL A 391 8.46 -46.70 8.75
N THR A 392 8.90 -45.52 8.30
CA THR A 392 8.97 -44.29 9.11
C THR A 392 8.09 -43.23 8.45
N PRO A 393 7.13 -42.61 9.17
CA PRO A 393 6.38 -41.45 8.65
C PRO A 393 7.34 -40.42 8.09
N ASP A 394 7.00 -39.80 6.95
CA ASP A 394 7.98 -38.95 6.29
C ASP A 394 8.30 -37.69 7.12
N ALA A 395 7.30 -37.12 7.79
CA ALA A 395 7.47 -36.09 8.83
C ALA A 395 8.41 -36.47 10.01
N ASP A 396 8.64 -37.77 10.26
CA ASP A 396 9.55 -38.25 11.31
C ASP A 396 10.98 -38.51 10.78
N ARG A 397 11.22 -38.37 9.47
CA ARG A 397 12.53 -38.62 8.84
C ARG A 397 13.39 -37.38 8.92
N THR A 398 14.71 -37.54 8.82
CA THR A 398 15.64 -36.41 8.70
C THR A 398 16.62 -36.64 7.57
N PHE A 399 17.01 -35.55 6.91
CA PHE A 399 17.87 -35.52 5.74
C PHE A 399 19.01 -34.53 5.97
N GLU A 400 20.22 -34.93 5.60
CA GLU A 400 21.39 -34.05 5.60
C GLU A 400 21.22 -32.99 4.51
N GLN A 401 21.16 -31.72 4.91
CA GLN A 401 20.95 -30.58 4.05
C GLN A 401 21.93 -29.45 4.39
N GLU A 402 22.19 -28.59 3.40
CA GLU A 402 22.99 -27.37 3.53
C GLU A 402 22.17 -26.21 2.99
N LEU A 403 22.22 -25.08 3.71
CA LEU A 403 21.53 -23.86 3.34
C LEU A 403 22.02 -23.36 1.98
N ASP A 404 21.09 -23.05 1.09
CA ASP A 404 21.41 -22.56 -0.25
C ASP A 404 22.08 -21.19 -0.17
N ALA A 405 23.00 -20.94 -1.11
CA ALA A 405 23.68 -19.66 -1.22
C ALA A 405 22.72 -18.48 -1.46
N SER A 406 21.53 -18.71 -2.01
CA SER A 406 20.49 -17.66 -2.14
C SER A 406 19.91 -17.21 -0.81
N LYS A 407 20.10 -17.99 0.27
CA LYS A 407 19.67 -17.68 1.64
C LYS A 407 20.83 -17.13 2.50
N ILE A 408 21.91 -16.71 1.86
CA ILE A 408 23.08 -16.12 2.49
C ILE A 408 23.39 -14.83 1.76
N GLU A 409 23.51 -13.73 2.50
CA GLU A 409 23.83 -12.44 1.91
C GLU A 409 25.12 -12.53 1.07
N GLU A 410 25.07 -11.97 -0.16
CA GLU A 410 26.19 -12.02 -1.12
C GLU A 410 27.49 -11.45 -0.52
N SER A 411 27.36 -10.51 0.41
CA SER A 411 28.44 -9.86 1.12
C SER A 411 29.24 -10.82 2.03
N LEU A 412 28.57 -11.82 2.63
CA LEU A 412 29.17 -12.89 3.46
C LEU A 412 29.84 -13.96 2.59
N LEU A 413 29.20 -14.32 1.47
CA LEU A 413 29.78 -15.27 0.51
C LEU A 413 31.07 -14.75 -0.14
N ASN A 414 31.21 -13.42 -0.21
CA ASN A 414 32.37 -12.74 -0.78
C ASN A 414 33.40 -12.31 0.28
N ASP A 415 33.21 -12.66 1.55
CA ASP A 415 34.21 -12.43 2.58
C ASP A 415 35.51 -13.17 2.22
N LYS A 416 36.63 -12.45 2.36
CA LYS A 416 37.97 -12.94 2.01
C LYS A 416 38.66 -13.65 3.16
N GLN A 417 38.06 -13.69 4.36
CA GLN A 417 38.64 -14.27 5.55
C GLN A 417 37.88 -15.53 5.96
N VAL A 418 36.58 -15.42 6.22
CA VAL A 418 35.71 -16.52 6.64
C VAL A 418 34.38 -16.51 5.91
N ILE A 419 33.93 -17.68 5.44
CA ILE A 419 32.65 -17.82 4.74
C ILE A 419 31.72 -18.67 5.60
N PRO A 420 30.55 -18.15 6.03
CA PRO A 420 29.60 -18.90 6.84
C PRO A 420 28.74 -19.87 5.99
N SER A 421 28.23 -20.93 6.63
CA SER A 421 27.18 -21.81 6.07
C SER A 421 26.41 -22.49 7.20
N ILE A 422 25.17 -22.89 6.95
CA ILE A 422 24.38 -23.73 7.88
C ILE A 422 24.19 -25.11 7.26
N LYS A 423 24.45 -26.17 8.04
CA LYS A 423 24.22 -27.56 7.63
C LYS A 423 23.62 -28.37 8.77
N GLY A 424 22.78 -29.33 8.45
CA GLY A 424 22.15 -30.17 9.48
C GLY A 424 21.33 -31.32 8.95
N ASN A 425 20.93 -32.22 9.85
CA ASN A 425 19.92 -33.24 9.58
C ASN A 425 18.55 -32.74 10.05
N VAL A 426 17.68 -32.41 9.10
CA VAL A 426 16.35 -31.82 9.38
C VAL A 426 15.26 -32.59 8.65
N SER A 427 14.03 -32.53 9.16
CA SER A 427 12.87 -33.24 8.60
C SER A 427 12.21 -32.52 7.43
N ASP A 428 12.42 -31.22 7.31
CA ASP A 428 11.85 -30.37 6.27
C ASP A 428 12.97 -29.62 5.50
N ASN A 429 12.62 -28.76 4.55
CA ASN A 429 13.53 -27.99 3.73
C ASN A 429 14.26 -26.89 4.54
N ILE A 430 15.58 -27.02 4.69
CA ILE A 430 16.39 -26.09 5.49
C ILE A 430 16.29 -24.63 5.01
N ASN A 431 16.04 -24.41 3.70
CA ASN A 431 15.94 -23.08 3.09
C ASN A 431 14.69 -22.31 3.51
N SER A 432 13.70 -23.01 4.08
CA SER A 432 12.47 -22.43 4.62
C SER A 432 12.62 -22.00 6.07
N HIS A 433 13.76 -22.28 6.74
CA HIS A 433 13.91 -22.18 8.19
C HIS A 433 15.13 -21.40 8.67
N ALA A 434 16.03 -21.03 7.75
CA ALA A 434 17.23 -20.29 8.10
C ALA A 434 17.59 -19.27 7.02
N TYR A 435 18.16 -18.15 7.46
CA TYR A 435 18.72 -17.11 6.61
C TYR A 435 19.91 -16.45 7.32
N LEU A 436 20.91 -16.04 6.54
CA LEU A 436 22.15 -15.45 7.03
C LEU A 436 22.36 -14.04 6.43
N ASP A 437 22.38 -13.03 7.29
CA ASP A 437 22.70 -11.64 6.95
C ASP A 437 24.04 -11.21 7.54
N GLU A 438 24.71 -10.26 6.90
CA GLU A 438 25.80 -9.50 7.50
C GLU A 438 25.24 -8.59 8.59
N GLU A 439 25.92 -8.56 9.74
CA GLU A 439 25.55 -7.69 10.86
C GLU A 439 26.71 -6.77 11.21
N ASP A 440 26.46 -5.48 11.41
CA ASP A 440 27.48 -4.51 11.78
C ASP A 440 27.50 -4.30 13.31
N VAL A 441 28.17 -5.20 14.04
CA VAL A 441 28.35 -5.04 15.49
C VAL A 441 29.49 -4.05 15.76
N TYR A 442 29.14 -2.83 16.17
CA TYR A 442 30.09 -1.76 16.47
C TYR A 442 31.25 -2.21 17.38
N ALA A 443 30.94 -2.95 18.45
CA ALA A 443 31.91 -3.53 19.37
C ALA A 443 33.03 -4.36 18.72
N LEU A 444 32.74 -4.94 17.56
CA LEU A 444 33.56 -5.91 16.88
C LEU A 444 34.25 -5.34 15.64
N ASN A 445 33.70 -4.27 15.05
CA ASN A 445 34.23 -3.66 13.83
C ASN A 445 35.65 -3.11 14.03
N ASP A 446 35.97 -2.59 15.22
CA ASP A 446 37.31 -2.11 15.58
C ASP A 446 38.14 -3.14 16.35
N ASN A 447 37.55 -4.31 16.64
CA ASN A 447 38.24 -5.37 17.36
C ASN A 447 39.14 -6.15 16.40
N ARG A 448 40.45 -5.87 16.44
CA ARG A 448 41.47 -6.55 15.62
C ARG A 448 41.51 -8.08 15.78
N ALA A 449 40.90 -8.60 16.83
CA ALA A 449 40.80 -10.02 17.06
C ALA A 449 39.64 -10.67 16.28
N ALA A 450 38.61 -9.92 15.87
CA ALA A 450 37.54 -10.42 15.03
C ALA A 450 38.05 -10.71 13.62
N ILE A 451 37.68 -11.87 13.07
CA ILE A 451 38.12 -12.36 11.77
C ILE A 451 36.90 -12.49 10.87
N GLY A 452 36.94 -11.79 9.73
CA GLY A 452 35.83 -11.67 8.80
C GLY A 452 34.63 -10.91 9.35
N LYS A 453 33.50 -11.06 8.67
CA LYS A 453 32.24 -10.39 8.96
C LYS A 453 31.46 -11.10 10.05
N GLN A 454 30.66 -10.33 10.78
CA GLN A 454 29.70 -10.84 11.74
C GLN A 454 28.43 -11.26 10.98
N VAL A 455 27.80 -12.32 11.48
CA VAL A 455 26.72 -13.02 10.81
C VAL A 455 25.51 -13.00 11.72
N GLN A 456 24.48 -12.25 11.34
CA GLN A 456 23.15 -12.40 11.92
C GLN A 456 22.53 -13.68 11.38
N VAL A 457 22.24 -14.60 12.30
CA VAL A 457 21.53 -15.84 11.99
C VAL A 457 20.09 -15.67 12.39
N THR A 458 19.18 -15.81 11.42
CA THR A 458 17.73 -15.88 11.67
C THR A 458 17.27 -17.31 11.41
N THR A 459 16.80 -17.99 12.46
CA THR A 459 16.32 -19.37 12.35
C THR A 459 15.35 -19.76 13.45
N ASP A 460 14.37 -20.61 13.12
CA ASP A 460 13.46 -21.24 14.08
C ASP A 460 14.03 -22.55 14.68
N TYR A 461 15.18 -23.03 14.19
CA TYR A 461 15.91 -24.11 14.81
C TYR A 461 16.47 -23.69 16.17
N ASN A 462 16.24 -24.53 17.18
CA ASN A 462 16.84 -24.36 18.51
C ASN A 462 18.20 -25.06 18.61
N GLU A 463 18.95 -24.78 19.68
CA GLU A 463 20.31 -25.31 19.89
C GLU A 463 20.37 -26.85 20.04
N ASP A 464 19.24 -27.50 20.33
CA ASP A 464 19.13 -28.97 20.44
C ASP A 464 18.93 -29.65 19.07
N ALA A 465 18.55 -28.90 18.04
CA ALA A 465 18.40 -29.43 16.68
C ALA A 465 19.74 -29.93 16.13
N ASP A 466 19.72 -30.90 15.21
CA ASP A 466 20.95 -31.38 14.55
C ASP A 466 21.36 -30.45 13.39
N VAL A 467 21.41 -29.15 13.68
CA VAL A 467 21.78 -28.07 12.75
C VAL A 467 22.95 -27.30 13.34
N ARG A 468 23.95 -26.98 12.51
CA ARG A 468 25.20 -26.34 12.92
C ARG A 468 25.51 -25.16 12.00
N LEU A 469 26.10 -24.12 12.59
CA LEU A 469 26.71 -23.01 11.89
C LEU A 469 28.19 -23.32 11.67
N TYR A 470 28.64 -23.23 10.43
CA TYR A 470 30.02 -23.45 10.01
C TYR A 470 30.65 -22.16 9.51
N PHE A 471 31.95 -22.01 9.73
CA PHE A 471 32.80 -20.98 9.12
C PHE A 471 33.97 -21.64 8.41
N ASP A 472 34.08 -21.45 7.10
CA ASP A 472 35.27 -21.84 6.32
C ASP A 472 36.34 -20.76 6.46
N CYS A 473 37.41 -21.07 7.20
CA CYS A 473 38.55 -20.18 7.47
C CYS A 473 39.72 -20.41 6.51
N SER A 474 39.54 -21.12 5.40
CA SER A 474 40.64 -21.46 4.47
C SER A 474 41.39 -20.25 3.90
N SER A 475 40.72 -19.08 3.85
CA SER A 475 41.30 -17.84 3.32
C SER A 475 41.89 -16.91 4.39
N ALA A 476 41.60 -17.13 5.68
CA ALA A 476 42.04 -16.26 6.78
C ALA A 476 43.57 -16.25 6.99
N ASN A 477 44.30 -17.27 6.53
CA ASN A 477 45.75 -17.43 6.80
C ASN A 477 46.12 -17.33 8.30
N GLU A 478 45.21 -17.76 9.16
CA GLU A 478 45.33 -17.79 10.61
C GLU A 478 45.66 -19.21 11.12
N ASN A 479 46.18 -19.32 12.34
CA ASN A 479 46.28 -20.62 13.02
C ASN A 479 44.90 -21.03 13.54
N LEU A 480 44.26 -22.04 12.92
CA LEU A 480 42.92 -22.52 13.30
C LEU A 480 42.80 -22.87 14.79
N GLU A 481 43.89 -23.31 15.44
CA GLU A 481 43.88 -23.61 16.88
C GLU A 481 43.67 -22.37 17.76
N LEU A 482 44.01 -21.17 17.27
CA LEU A 482 43.79 -19.89 17.94
C LEU A 482 42.43 -19.25 17.64
N LEU A 483 41.64 -19.84 16.74
CA LEU A 483 40.33 -19.32 16.41
C LEU A 483 39.22 -19.94 17.28
N THR A 484 38.23 -19.15 17.65
CA THR A 484 37.00 -19.62 18.31
C THR A 484 35.79 -18.89 17.73
N ILE A 485 34.65 -19.58 17.65
CA ILE A 485 33.38 -18.92 17.33
C ILE A 485 32.85 -18.26 18.60
N CYS A 486 32.36 -17.05 18.47
CA CYS A 486 31.71 -16.29 19.52
C CYS A 486 30.31 -15.87 19.07
N ARG A 487 29.44 -15.64 20.04
CA ARG A 487 28.14 -15.02 19.88
C ARG A 487 28.14 -13.67 20.59
N TYR A 488 27.52 -12.67 19.98
CA TYR A 488 27.29 -11.37 20.62
C TYR A 488 25.91 -11.38 21.29
N ASN A 489 25.84 -11.02 22.57
CA ASN A 489 24.58 -10.96 23.32
C ASN A 489 24.64 -9.88 24.41
N GLU A 490 23.70 -8.93 24.38
CA GLU A 490 23.57 -7.84 25.37
C GLU A 490 24.92 -7.14 25.67
N GLY A 491 25.69 -6.77 24.65
CA GLY A 491 26.99 -6.11 24.83
C GLY A 491 28.16 -7.06 25.18
N ASN A 492 27.91 -8.36 25.26
CA ASN A 492 28.90 -9.35 25.67
C ASN A 492 29.34 -10.25 24.50
N ILE A 493 30.65 -10.45 24.40
CA ILE A 493 31.25 -11.51 23.58
C ILE A 493 31.22 -12.81 24.38
N ILE A 494 30.43 -13.79 23.92
CA ILE A 494 30.31 -15.11 24.56
C ILE A 494 30.95 -16.16 23.65
N PRO A 495 32.05 -16.81 24.07
CA PRO A 495 32.65 -17.89 23.31
C PRO A 495 31.68 -19.08 23.24
N CYS A 496 31.48 -19.60 22.03
CA CYS A 496 30.67 -20.78 21.76
C CYS A 496 31.52 -22.06 21.90
N ASP A 497 30.84 -23.20 22.13
CA ASP A 497 31.47 -24.52 22.04
C ASP A 497 31.93 -24.78 20.60
N THR A 498 33.19 -24.44 20.32
CA THR A 498 33.75 -24.43 18.97
C THR A 498 34.46 -25.74 18.67
N PHE A 499 34.02 -26.41 17.62
CA PHE A 499 34.64 -27.60 17.06
C PHE A 499 35.41 -27.26 15.79
N LYS A 500 36.43 -28.07 15.46
CA LYS A 500 37.43 -27.77 14.42
C LYS A 500 37.76 -29.02 13.60
N ASP A 501 37.83 -28.86 12.28
CA ASP A 501 38.26 -29.89 11.32
C ASP A 501 38.83 -29.21 10.08
N ASP A 502 40.03 -29.63 9.67
CA ASP A 502 40.82 -29.07 8.58
C ASP A 502 40.95 -27.53 8.57
N HIS A 503 40.02 -26.84 7.91
CA HIS A 503 39.97 -25.36 7.77
C HIS A 503 38.61 -24.79 8.22
N THR A 504 37.77 -25.57 8.87
CA THR A 504 36.40 -25.21 9.22
C THR A 504 36.20 -25.22 10.71
N LEU A 505 35.51 -24.19 11.22
CA LEU A 505 35.01 -24.11 12.58
C LEU A 505 33.50 -24.35 12.56
N TRP A 506 32.93 -24.96 13.60
CA TRP A 506 31.47 -25.02 13.74
C TRP A 506 31.00 -25.05 15.19
N THR A 507 29.74 -24.65 15.37
CA THR A 507 29.01 -24.62 16.64
C THR A 507 27.54 -24.99 16.43
N ASN A 508 26.80 -25.27 17.51
CA ASN A 508 25.34 -25.32 17.47
C ASN A 508 24.77 -23.95 17.10
N VAL A 509 23.71 -23.96 16.29
CA VAL A 509 23.08 -22.74 15.78
C VAL A 509 21.81 -22.42 16.56
N SER A 510 21.54 -21.12 16.70
CA SER A 510 20.29 -20.54 17.15
C SER A 510 20.18 -19.14 16.56
N THR A 511 19.03 -18.48 16.70
CA THR A 511 18.93 -17.06 16.31
C THR A 511 19.88 -16.19 17.13
N GLY A 512 20.65 -15.34 16.45
CA GLY A 512 21.57 -14.37 17.04
C GLY A 512 22.79 -14.07 16.17
N ILE A 513 23.68 -13.22 16.69
CA ILE A 513 24.85 -12.73 15.95
C ILE A 513 26.09 -13.56 16.28
N TYR A 514 26.74 -14.12 15.26
CA TYR A 514 27.92 -14.98 15.37
C TYR A 514 29.12 -14.41 14.62
N PHE A 515 30.32 -14.71 15.10
CA PHE A 515 31.58 -14.26 14.49
C PHE A 515 32.77 -15.09 14.96
N VAL A 516 33.91 -14.94 14.30
CA VAL A 516 35.14 -15.68 14.64
C VAL A 516 36.15 -14.74 15.28
N ILE A 517 36.79 -15.17 16.38
CA ILE A 517 37.85 -14.42 17.07
C ILE A 517 39.19 -15.18 17.06
N ASN A 518 40.29 -14.47 16.80
CA ASN A 518 41.64 -14.88 17.14
C ASN A 518 41.97 -14.54 18.61
N VAL A 519 42.04 -15.58 19.46
CA VAL A 519 42.19 -15.41 20.91
C VAL A 519 43.55 -14.82 21.32
N GLU A 520 44.60 -15.01 20.52
CA GLU A 520 45.92 -14.45 20.85
C GLU A 520 45.91 -12.93 20.73
N ILE A 521 45.32 -12.41 19.65
CA ILE A 521 45.19 -10.97 19.42
C ILE A 521 44.29 -10.35 20.48
N LEU A 522 43.15 -10.99 20.80
CA LEU A 522 42.24 -10.54 21.84
C LEU A 522 42.97 -10.41 23.18
N LEU A 523 43.65 -11.48 23.63
CA LEU A 523 44.35 -11.48 24.90
C LEU A 523 45.48 -10.44 24.93
N TYR A 524 46.23 -10.28 23.84
CA TYR A 524 47.24 -9.22 23.72
C TYR A 524 46.63 -7.82 23.90
N ASP A 525 45.52 -7.53 23.23
CA ASP A 525 44.82 -6.24 23.28
C ASP A 525 44.23 -5.93 24.66
N LEU A 526 43.86 -6.98 25.41
CA LEU A 526 43.44 -6.89 26.81
C LEU A 526 44.62 -6.74 27.80
N GLY A 527 45.86 -6.63 27.30
CA GLY A 527 47.06 -6.47 28.11
C GLY A 527 47.51 -7.76 28.81
N ILE A 528 47.03 -8.93 28.35
CA ILE A 528 47.52 -10.24 28.79
C ILE A 528 48.86 -10.50 28.09
N PRO A 529 49.94 -10.83 28.81
CA PRO A 529 51.29 -10.95 28.24
C PRO A 529 51.48 -12.27 27.46
N VAL A 530 50.78 -12.43 26.34
CA VAL A 530 50.79 -13.63 25.48
C VAL A 530 52.16 -13.90 24.85
N ASP A 531 52.94 -12.85 24.52
CA ASP A 531 54.27 -12.95 23.89
C ASP A 531 55.29 -13.80 24.64
N LYS A 532 55.10 -13.94 25.96
CA LYS A 532 55.96 -14.76 26.84
C LYS A 532 55.79 -16.26 26.57
N TYR A 533 54.68 -16.65 25.94
CA TYR A 533 54.26 -18.02 25.74
C TYR A 533 54.44 -18.51 24.29
N THR A 534 54.63 -17.59 23.33
CA THR A 534 54.75 -17.89 21.89
C THR A 534 56.15 -18.36 21.46
N THR A 535 57.14 -18.40 22.37
CA THR A 535 58.47 -18.99 22.13
C THR A 535 58.60 -20.37 22.83
N PRO A 536 59.29 -21.37 22.24
CA PRO A 536 59.34 -22.72 22.82
C PRO A 536 59.97 -22.72 24.22
N ILE A 537 59.16 -22.90 25.26
CA ILE A 537 59.62 -22.94 26.64
C ILE A 537 60.27 -24.31 26.89
N SER A 538 61.61 -24.36 26.87
CA SER A 538 62.34 -25.54 27.33
C SER A 538 62.29 -25.62 28.86
N SER A 539 61.38 -26.45 29.38
CA SER A 539 61.38 -27.07 30.72
C SER A 539 61.32 -26.15 31.97
N ALA A 540 60.24 -26.34 32.74
CA ALA A 540 60.22 -26.41 34.20
C ALA A 540 60.73 -25.20 35.03
N SER A 541 60.34 -23.98 34.67
CA SER A 541 60.40 -22.84 35.59
C SER A 541 59.05 -22.14 35.68
N LYS A 542 58.57 -21.92 36.92
CA LYS A 542 57.41 -21.07 37.23
C LYS A 542 57.64 -19.68 36.64
N LEU A 543 56.63 -19.13 35.97
CA LEU A 543 56.74 -17.93 35.15
C LEU A 543 55.85 -16.83 35.73
N SER A 544 56.42 -15.93 36.54
CA SER A 544 55.68 -14.80 37.12
C SER A 544 56.19 -13.42 36.65
N THR A 545 55.28 -12.44 36.67
CA THR A 545 55.37 -11.00 37.05
C THR A 545 55.16 -9.90 36.01
N SER A 546 54.20 -9.03 36.38
CA SER A 546 54.03 -7.58 36.14
C SER A 546 54.29 -7.04 34.74
N VAL A 547 53.21 -6.66 34.05
CA VAL A 547 53.25 -5.77 32.88
C VAL A 547 53.68 -4.37 33.35
N GLN A 548 54.74 -3.84 32.72
CA GLN A 548 55.03 -2.41 32.74
C GLN A 548 54.04 -1.75 31.77
N ALA A 549 53.20 -0.85 32.28
CA ALA A 549 52.33 -0.02 31.46
C ALA A 549 53.15 0.61 30.33
N ASP A 550 52.74 0.36 29.07
CA ASP A 550 53.32 1.02 27.92
C ASP A 550 53.16 2.54 28.06
N ASN A 551 54.11 3.31 27.49
CA ASN A 551 54.16 4.78 27.56
C ASN A 551 53.02 5.47 26.76
N ASP A 552 51.91 4.78 26.50
CA ASP A 552 50.91 5.15 25.49
C ASP A 552 49.62 5.77 26.06
N GLY A 553 49.67 6.31 27.28
CA GLY A 553 48.54 6.99 27.92
C GLY A 553 47.62 6.04 28.72
N PRO A 554 46.62 6.59 29.44
CA PRO A 554 45.67 5.80 30.21
C PRO A 554 44.69 5.08 29.27
N ARG A 555 44.67 3.75 29.29
CA ARG A 555 43.70 2.93 28.56
C ARG A 555 42.69 2.31 29.52
N VAL A 556 41.47 2.17 29.05
CA VAL A 556 40.42 1.39 29.71
C VAL A 556 39.91 0.34 28.73
N VAL A 557 39.30 -0.71 29.26
CA VAL A 557 38.67 -1.76 28.48
C VAL A 557 37.18 -1.65 28.70
N LEU A 558 36.39 -1.56 27.63
CA LEU A 558 34.94 -1.54 27.70
C LEU A 558 34.40 -2.96 27.90
N SER A 559 33.14 -3.07 28.34
CA SER A 559 32.49 -4.35 28.64
C SER A 559 32.43 -5.29 27.44
N ASP A 560 32.52 -4.78 26.22
CA ASP A 560 32.57 -5.51 24.96
C ASP A 560 33.99 -5.90 24.51
N TYR A 561 35.00 -5.69 25.37
CA TYR A 561 36.43 -5.93 25.15
C TYR A 561 37.13 -4.94 24.20
N GLN A 562 36.51 -3.81 23.85
CA GLN A 562 37.23 -2.72 23.18
C GLN A 562 38.25 -2.08 24.11
N SER A 563 39.48 -1.86 23.64
CA SER A 563 40.49 -1.10 24.38
C SER A 563 40.60 0.32 23.85
N ILE A 564 40.07 1.29 24.60
CA ILE A 564 40.08 2.71 24.24
C ILE A 564 41.14 3.48 25.03
N LYS A 565 41.59 4.60 24.47
CA LYS A 565 42.63 5.45 25.05
C LYS A 565 42.02 6.78 25.47
N LEU A 566 41.98 7.02 26.78
CA LEU A 566 41.52 8.27 27.34
C LEU A 566 42.60 9.35 27.27
N ASP A 567 42.17 10.61 27.23
CA ASP A 567 43.06 11.77 27.22
C ASP A 567 43.70 12.00 28.60
N GLN A 568 42.98 11.67 29.68
CA GLN A 568 43.45 11.70 31.06
C GLN A 568 43.08 10.41 31.83
N PRO A 569 43.76 10.09 32.94
CA PRO A 569 43.35 8.95 33.76
C PRO A 569 41.98 9.21 34.40
N LEU A 570 41.13 8.18 34.48
CA LEU A 570 39.81 8.17 35.13
C LEU A 570 39.76 8.82 36.53
N SER A 571 40.87 8.85 37.27
CA SER A 571 40.97 9.56 38.55
C SER A 571 40.89 11.10 38.46
N SER A 572 40.64 11.65 37.27
CA SER A 572 40.64 13.08 36.99
C SER A 572 39.19 13.56 36.87
N ASP A 573 38.56 13.83 38.02
CA ASP A 573 37.13 14.21 38.11
C ASP A 573 36.70 15.25 37.06
N GLY A 574 35.65 14.91 36.31
CA GLY A 574 34.96 15.81 35.37
C GLY A 574 35.69 16.08 34.06
N TYR A 575 36.59 15.20 33.64
CA TYR A 575 37.18 15.26 32.30
C TYR A 575 36.22 14.66 31.27
N ASN A 576 36.19 15.23 30.07
CA ASN A 576 35.45 14.75 28.90
C ASN A 576 36.46 14.69 27.75
N SER A 577 36.68 13.49 27.21
CA SER A 577 37.68 13.20 26.19
C SER A 577 37.21 13.51 24.75
N ASP A 578 35.92 13.50 24.42
CA ASP A 578 35.38 13.81 23.08
C ASP A 578 34.67 15.18 22.95
N SER A 579 34.38 15.81 24.08
CA SER A 579 33.71 17.10 24.26
C SER A 579 32.21 17.15 23.91
N ASP A 580 31.48 16.05 24.08
CA ASP A 580 30.02 15.91 23.90
C ASP A 580 29.12 16.44 25.05
N GLU A 581 29.70 16.94 26.15
CA GLU A 581 29.05 17.34 27.43
C GLU A 581 28.87 16.25 28.50
N LEU A 582 29.03 14.95 28.19
CA LEU A 582 29.14 13.86 29.17
C LEU A 582 30.58 13.72 29.66
N THR A 583 30.82 13.35 30.92
CA THR A 583 32.21 13.10 31.38
C THR A 583 32.60 11.65 31.16
N ASP A 584 33.90 11.36 31.02
CA ASP A 584 34.39 9.98 30.86
C ASP A 584 33.86 9.06 31.99
N GLU A 585 33.60 9.58 33.19
CA GLU A 585 33.02 8.83 34.34
C GLU A 585 31.49 8.69 34.28
N GLU A 586 30.78 9.57 33.58
CA GLU A 586 29.33 9.43 33.36
C GLU A 586 29.03 8.42 32.26
N GLU A 587 29.87 8.39 31.22
CA GLU A 587 29.77 7.45 30.10
C GLU A 587 30.26 6.06 30.47
N LEU A 588 31.37 5.99 31.22
CA LEU A 588 31.86 4.75 31.81
C LEU A 588 31.11 4.46 33.11
N GLY A 589 30.29 3.42 33.11
CA GLY A 589 29.60 2.90 34.28
C GLY A 589 30.51 2.11 35.24
N GLU A 590 29.91 1.15 35.92
CA GLU A 590 30.62 0.36 36.93
C GLU A 590 31.70 -0.53 36.30
N ALA A 591 32.86 -0.59 36.97
CA ALA A 591 33.93 -1.51 36.63
C ALA A 591 33.59 -2.93 37.10
N GLU A 592 33.74 -3.90 36.22
CA GLU A 592 33.53 -5.33 36.46
C GLU A 592 34.81 -6.12 36.14
N GLU A 593 35.07 -7.19 36.88
CA GLU A 593 36.11 -8.16 36.51
C GLU A 593 35.50 -9.24 35.62
N LYS A 594 35.87 -9.26 34.33
CA LYS A 594 35.46 -10.33 33.42
C LYS A 594 36.46 -11.48 33.43
N ASP A 595 35.91 -12.69 33.51
CA ASP A 595 36.68 -13.93 33.43
C ASP A 595 37.12 -14.21 31.98
N LEU A 596 38.40 -14.48 31.80
CA LEU A 596 39.00 -14.83 30.50
C LEU A 596 39.30 -16.33 30.38
N SER A 597 38.88 -17.14 31.34
CA SER A 597 39.22 -18.57 31.43
C SER A 597 38.96 -19.31 30.12
N THR A 598 37.82 -19.13 29.46
CA THR A 598 37.51 -19.80 28.19
C THR A 598 38.44 -19.41 27.06
N PHE A 599 38.76 -18.11 26.90
CA PHE A 599 39.72 -17.65 25.89
C PHE A 599 41.14 -18.16 26.18
N LEU A 600 41.52 -18.20 27.46
CA LEU A 600 42.79 -18.74 27.91
C LEU A 600 42.90 -20.24 27.66
N GLU A 601 41.83 -21.02 27.85
CA GLU A 601 41.81 -22.45 27.53
C GLU A 601 42.12 -22.70 26.05
N VAL A 602 41.52 -21.91 25.14
CA VAL A 602 41.80 -21.98 23.69
C VAL A 602 43.28 -21.64 23.42
N PHE A 603 43.78 -20.53 23.98
CA PHE A 603 45.17 -20.10 23.81
C PHE A 603 46.18 -21.14 24.33
N LEU A 604 45.97 -21.66 25.54
CA LEU A 604 46.86 -22.63 26.18
C LEU A 604 46.88 -23.96 25.42
N LYS A 605 45.71 -24.42 24.93
CA LYS A 605 45.60 -25.62 24.10
C LYS A 605 46.34 -25.47 22.77
N ALA A 606 46.19 -24.32 22.10
CA ALA A 606 46.85 -24.05 20.81
C ALA A 606 48.38 -24.13 20.88
N TYR A 607 48.96 -23.81 22.05
CA TYR A 607 50.40 -23.84 22.29
C TYR A 607 50.90 -25.06 23.12
N ASP A 608 50.03 -26.03 23.41
CA ASP A 608 50.32 -27.22 24.25
C ASP A 608 50.90 -26.85 25.63
N ILE A 609 50.35 -25.81 26.25
CA ILE A 609 50.76 -25.30 27.57
C ILE A 609 49.83 -25.91 28.63
N PRO A 610 50.33 -26.74 29.57
CA PRO A 610 49.53 -27.21 30.68
C PRO A 610 49.03 -26.04 31.54
N GLU A 611 47.73 -25.99 31.80
CA GLU A 611 47.06 -24.94 32.59
C GLU A 611 47.77 -24.65 33.93
N SER A 612 48.31 -25.70 34.58
CA SER A 612 49.11 -25.60 35.81
C SER A 612 50.39 -24.74 35.72
N LEU A 613 50.82 -24.35 34.51
CA LEU A 613 51.98 -23.49 34.26
C LEU A 613 51.60 -22.03 34.01
N TYR A 614 50.31 -21.72 33.81
CA TYR A 614 49.81 -20.36 33.68
C TYR A 614 49.58 -19.75 35.07
N GLU A 615 50.31 -18.70 35.42
CA GLU A 615 50.21 -17.99 36.71
C GLU A 615 49.90 -16.49 36.52
N ASP A 616 49.63 -16.05 35.28
CA ASP A 616 49.29 -14.65 34.96
C ASP A 616 47.78 -14.41 35.17
N GLN A 617 47.32 -13.16 34.95
CA GLN A 617 45.94 -12.78 35.24
C GLN A 617 44.95 -13.57 34.36
N THR A 618 43.88 -14.04 35.00
CA THR A 618 42.76 -14.78 34.35
C THR A 618 41.51 -13.92 34.22
N THR A 619 41.57 -12.68 34.70
CA THR A 619 40.50 -11.70 34.61
C THR A 619 41.05 -10.40 34.05
N VAL A 620 40.16 -9.58 33.49
CA VAL A 620 40.44 -8.21 33.08
C VAL A 620 39.36 -7.30 33.66
N THR A 621 39.76 -6.15 34.17
CA THR A 621 38.82 -5.10 34.56
C THR A 621 38.25 -4.47 33.29
N VAL A 622 36.94 -4.58 33.09
CA VAL A 622 36.19 -3.91 32.05
C VAL A 622 35.25 -2.87 32.67
N TYR A 623 34.86 -1.87 31.90
CA TYR A 623 33.88 -0.88 32.29
C TYR A 623 32.60 -1.12 31.49
N ASN A 624 31.49 -1.33 32.20
CA ASN A 624 30.18 -1.14 31.58
C ASN A 624 30.11 0.30 31.09
N TYR A 625 29.41 0.57 30.01
CA TYR A 625 29.36 1.90 29.43
C TYR A 625 27.98 2.15 28.84
N THR A 626 27.56 3.40 28.84
CA THR A 626 26.37 3.86 28.10
C THR A 626 26.76 4.42 26.73
N SER A 627 27.95 5.03 26.62
CA SER A 627 28.54 5.55 25.39
C SER A 627 30.07 5.39 25.43
N ASN A 628 30.73 5.52 24.28
CA ASN A 628 32.18 5.45 24.14
C ASN A 628 32.80 6.84 24.36
N PRO A 629 33.58 7.05 25.45
CA PRO A 629 34.04 8.38 25.88
C PRO A 629 35.09 9.04 24.99
N VAL A 630 35.33 8.51 23.79
CA VAL A 630 36.26 9.10 22.82
C VAL A 630 35.59 9.38 21.48
N LEU A 631 34.27 9.20 21.40
CA LEU A 631 33.44 9.49 20.23
C LEU A 631 32.23 10.30 20.67
N THR A 632 31.95 11.39 19.98
CA THR A 632 30.78 12.23 20.27
C THR A 632 29.43 11.59 19.92
N ASP A 633 29.46 10.56 19.08
CA ASP A 633 28.33 9.84 18.49
C ASP A 633 28.81 8.39 18.39
N THR A 634 28.43 7.55 19.36
CA THR A 634 29.04 6.25 19.59
C THR A 634 28.65 5.23 18.53
N ASP A 635 27.40 5.24 18.07
CA ASP A 635 26.83 4.26 17.15
C ASP A 635 26.65 4.77 15.71
N TYR A 636 26.97 6.05 15.48
CA TYR A 636 27.00 6.74 14.18
C TYR A 636 25.61 6.93 13.57
N ASP A 637 24.58 7.09 14.40
CA ASP A 637 23.19 7.31 13.99
C ASP A 637 22.90 8.80 13.66
N GLY A 638 23.78 9.72 14.05
CA GLY A 638 23.62 11.14 13.86
C GLY A 638 23.39 11.98 15.11
N ILE A 639 23.15 11.35 16.24
CA ILE A 639 22.74 11.96 17.49
C ILE A 639 23.94 11.94 18.43
N ASP A 640 24.23 13.08 19.04
CA ASP A 640 25.34 13.14 20.00
C ASP A 640 24.90 12.40 21.29
N ASP A 641 25.81 11.68 21.94
CA ASP A 641 25.51 10.73 23.02
C ASP A 641 24.80 11.38 24.24
N ASP A 642 25.02 12.68 24.47
CA ASP A 642 24.34 13.46 25.52
C ASP A 642 22.83 13.65 25.29
N ASN A 643 22.39 13.51 24.04
CA ASN A 643 21.02 13.68 23.57
C ASN A 643 20.36 12.38 23.11
N ASP A 644 21.11 11.28 23.05
CA ASP A 644 20.59 9.96 22.70
C ASP A 644 20.26 9.13 23.94
N THR A 645 19.05 8.55 23.96
CA THR A 645 18.66 7.61 25.02
C THR A 645 19.04 6.17 24.71
N LEU A 646 19.56 5.89 23.51
CA LEU A 646 19.98 4.59 23.01
C LEU A 646 21.38 4.63 22.37
N SER A 647 22.34 5.33 22.98
CA SER A 647 23.71 5.64 22.48
C SER A 647 24.65 4.47 22.12
N THR A 648 24.13 3.27 21.96
CA THR A 648 24.85 2.06 21.49
C THR A 648 24.00 1.25 20.50
N SER A 649 22.91 1.82 19.99
CA SER A 649 21.86 1.13 19.26
C SER A 649 21.29 2.04 18.18
N ASN A 650 21.53 1.65 16.94
CA ASN A 650 20.99 2.31 15.75
C ASN A 650 19.50 2.07 15.50
N GLU A 651 18.80 1.34 16.38
CA GLU A 651 17.37 0.98 16.24
C GLU A 651 16.42 2.04 16.82
N PHE A 652 15.48 2.49 15.98
CA PHE A 652 14.47 3.49 16.33
C PHE A 652 13.06 2.96 16.13
N LYS A 653 12.14 3.50 16.94
CA LYS A 653 10.70 3.27 16.81
C LYS A 653 9.93 4.57 16.74
N GLY A 654 8.93 4.60 15.87
CA GLY A 654 8.16 5.80 15.62
C GLY A 654 6.79 5.53 15.00
N LYS A 655 6.20 6.61 14.49
CA LYS A 655 4.96 6.60 13.73
C LYS A 655 5.13 7.39 12.45
N MET A 656 4.71 6.80 11.35
CA MET A 656 4.53 7.52 10.11
C MET A 656 3.12 8.12 10.11
N HIS A 657 3.04 9.45 10.09
CA HIS A 657 1.81 10.19 9.86
C HIS A 657 1.62 10.36 8.36
N TYR A 658 0.44 9.98 7.86
CA TYR A 658 0.10 10.09 6.44
C TYR A 658 -1.38 10.45 6.28
N THR A 659 -1.75 10.96 5.10
CA THR A 659 -3.13 11.39 4.82
C THR A 659 -3.78 10.54 3.74
N ILE A 660 -4.99 10.02 4.02
CA ILE A 660 -5.89 9.41 3.02
C ILE A 660 -7.18 10.21 2.98
N ASP A 661 -7.63 10.65 1.80
CA ASP A 661 -8.89 11.38 1.59
C ASP A 661 -9.10 12.59 2.53
N GLY A 662 -8.00 13.29 2.85
CA GLY A 662 -8.01 14.44 3.77
C GLY A 662 -8.16 14.08 5.24
N THR A 663 -8.08 12.80 5.59
CA THR A 663 -8.03 12.30 6.97
C THR A 663 -6.63 11.84 7.30
N GLU A 664 -6.08 12.35 8.40
CA GLU A 664 -4.80 11.90 8.94
C GLU A 664 -4.94 10.48 9.51
N LYS A 665 -3.95 9.66 9.21
CA LYS A 665 -3.78 8.28 9.64
C LYS A 665 -2.36 8.09 10.14
N THR A 666 -2.16 7.06 10.94
CA THR A 666 -0.84 6.71 11.47
C THR A 666 -0.62 5.22 11.40
N CYS A 667 0.62 4.83 11.16
CA CYS A 667 1.09 3.45 11.31
C CYS A 667 2.40 3.47 12.10
N ASN A 668 2.66 2.40 12.87
CA ASN A 668 3.92 2.26 13.58
C ASN A 668 5.03 1.93 12.58
N VAL A 669 6.22 2.47 12.82
CA VAL A 669 7.40 2.20 12.00
C VAL A 669 8.60 1.92 12.88
N ASP A 670 9.37 0.92 12.49
CA ASP A 670 10.64 0.53 13.07
C ASP A 670 11.70 0.72 11.98
N PHE A 671 12.84 1.30 12.33
CA PHE A 671 13.88 1.63 11.36
C PHE A 671 15.24 1.79 12.03
N THR A 672 16.29 1.59 11.25
CA THR A 672 17.68 1.76 11.68
C THR A 672 18.25 3.04 11.06
N VAL A 673 19.08 3.77 11.80
CA VAL A 673 19.90 4.85 11.24
C VAL A 673 21.35 4.57 11.54
N ASP A 674 22.13 4.31 10.49
CA ASP A 674 23.58 4.12 10.59
C ASP A 674 24.26 4.80 9.41
N TYR A 675 25.01 5.87 9.66
CA TYR A 675 25.69 6.61 8.60
C TYR A 675 26.88 5.84 8.00
N ARG A 676 27.43 4.86 8.72
CA ARG A 676 28.54 4.01 8.22
C ARG A 676 28.10 3.14 7.07
N ASP A 677 26.81 2.87 7.00
CA ASP A 677 26.18 2.04 5.99
C ASP A 677 26.34 2.63 4.57
N LEU A 678 26.55 3.95 4.51
CA LEU A 678 26.88 4.71 3.29
C LEU A 678 28.38 4.68 2.94
N PHE A 679 29.21 3.94 3.66
CA PHE A 679 30.65 3.79 3.37
C PHE A 679 30.97 2.50 2.62
N ASN A 680 30.12 1.50 2.82
CA ASN A 680 30.21 0.11 2.34
C ASN A 680 29.83 -0.05 0.86
N GLU A 681 29.72 -1.27 0.35
CA GLU A 681 29.35 -1.49 -1.06
C GLU A 681 27.97 -0.86 -1.40
N ASN A 682 27.82 -0.29 -2.60
CA ASN A 682 26.64 0.46 -3.01
C ASN A 682 25.89 -0.16 -4.21
N THR A 683 26.12 -1.43 -4.52
CA THR A 683 25.41 -2.15 -5.59
C THR A 683 24.52 -3.29 -5.10
N ALA A 684 24.71 -3.74 -3.86
CA ALA A 684 23.80 -4.61 -3.13
C ALA A 684 22.60 -3.83 -2.55
N TYR A 685 21.44 -4.50 -2.47
CA TYR A 685 20.27 -3.96 -1.77
C TYR A 685 20.51 -4.02 -0.27
N LYS A 686 20.16 -2.96 0.46
CA LYS A 686 20.27 -2.90 1.91
C LYS A 686 18.91 -2.55 2.49
N LYS A 687 18.37 -3.46 3.30
CA LYS A 687 17.05 -3.32 3.94
C LYS A 687 16.93 -2.00 4.69
N ASP A 688 17.86 -1.73 5.61
CA ASP A 688 17.78 -0.59 6.52
C ASP A 688 17.88 0.75 5.79
N LEU A 689 18.81 0.89 4.83
CA LEU A 689 18.86 2.08 3.97
C LEU A 689 17.59 2.24 3.14
N SER A 690 16.96 1.14 2.68
CA SER A 690 15.71 1.20 1.95
C SER A 690 14.55 1.66 2.83
N VAL A 691 14.45 1.15 4.07
CA VAL A 691 13.47 1.58 5.06
C VAL A 691 13.65 3.07 5.39
N LEU A 692 14.88 3.49 5.72
CA LEU A 692 15.18 4.90 5.97
C LEU A 692 14.84 5.79 4.76
N SER A 693 15.14 5.33 3.56
CA SER A 693 14.85 6.04 2.31
C SER A 693 13.36 6.26 2.07
N VAL A 694 12.49 5.28 2.37
CA VAL A 694 11.03 5.44 2.21
C VAL A 694 10.45 6.37 3.28
N LEU A 695 11.03 6.39 4.49
CA LEU A 695 10.66 7.37 5.53
C LEU A 695 10.97 8.80 5.08
N TYR A 696 12.16 9.07 4.55
CA TYR A 696 12.51 10.37 3.95
C TYR A 696 11.61 10.74 2.75
N ALA A 697 11.23 9.74 1.94
CA ALA A 697 10.32 9.95 0.81
C ALA A 697 8.87 10.23 1.26
N SER A 698 8.49 9.80 2.47
CA SER A 698 7.19 10.07 3.09
C SER A 698 7.15 11.44 3.79
N ASP A 699 8.18 11.78 4.59
CA ASP A 699 8.28 13.01 5.40
C ASP A 699 8.17 14.31 4.58
N ILE A 700 8.59 14.27 3.31
CA ILE A 700 8.56 15.44 2.44
C ILE A 700 7.15 15.82 1.92
N TYR A 701 6.15 14.95 2.11
CA TYR A 701 4.77 15.28 1.73
C TYR A 701 4.13 16.23 2.75
N SER A 702 3.40 17.23 2.27
CA SER A 702 2.69 18.16 3.14
C SER A 702 1.64 17.41 3.98
N GLY A 703 1.68 17.57 5.31
CA GLY A 703 0.80 16.87 6.23
C GLY A 703 1.29 15.47 6.63
N ASN A 704 2.39 15.00 6.04
CA ASN A 704 3.06 13.78 6.47
C ASN A 704 4.28 14.14 7.31
N TYR A 705 4.62 13.29 8.27
CA TYR A 705 5.86 13.38 9.03
C TYR A 705 6.15 12.09 9.77
N ILE A 706 7.41 11.93 10.18
CA ILE A 706 7.82 10.81 11.05
C ILE A 706 7.94 11.32 12.49
N GLU A 707 7.11 10.77 13.40
CA GLU A 707 7.23 10.95 14.84
C GLU A 707 8.15 9.86 15.39
N VAL A 708 9.29 10.23 15.98
CA VAL A 708 10.19 9.28 16.65
C VAL A 708 9.89 9.29 18.14
N THR A 709 9.76 8.09 18.72
CA THR A 709 9.24 7.89 20.09
C THR A 709 10.20 7.15 21.02
N ASN A 710 11.25 6.54 20.47
CA ASN A 710 12.28 5.79 21.20
C ASN A 710 13.66 6.12 20.60
N GLY A 711 14.72 6.14 21.42
CA GLY A 711 16.06 6.65 21.04
C GLY A 711 16.13 8.16 21.16
N VAL A 712 15.42 8.86 20.27
CA VAL A 712 15.21 10.30 20.34
C VAL A 712 13.73 10.64 20.21
N VAL A 713 13.25 11.63 20.96
CA VAL A 713 11.84 12.05 20.89
C VAL A 713 11.71 13.32 20.05
N GLY A 714 11.08 13.21 18.89
CA GLY A 714 11.00 14.31 17.94
C GLY A 714 10.11 14.01 16.73
N GLY A 715 10.07 14.94 15.79
CA GLY A 715 9.23 14.86 14.59
C GLY A 715 8.18 15.96 14.53
N SER A 716 7.92 16.45 13.32
CA SER A 716 6.89 17.46 13.05
C SER A 716 6.54 17.50 11.56
N ASP A 717 5.38 18.04 11.20
CA ASP A 717 4.95 18.36 9.83
C ASP A 717 5.80 19.51 9.21
N ASN A 718 7.10 19.25 9.12
CA ASN A 718 8.12 20.09 8.53
C ASN A 718 9.16 19.15 7.95
N ALA A 719 9.24 19.11 6.62
CA ALA A 719 10.10 18.21 5.84
C ALA A 719 11.61 18.32 6.14
N THR A 720 12.05 19.31 6.94
CA THR A 720 13.43 19.41 7.40
C THR A 720 13.67 18.82 8.80
N SER A 721 12.60 18.45 9.51
CA SER A 721 12.69 18.07 10.93
C SER A 721 13.27 16.68 11.13
N PHE A 722 12.86 15.70 10.31
CA PHE A 722 13.37 14.33 10.38
C PHE A 722 14.87 14.27 10.13
N GLY A 723 15.36 14.91 9.05
CA GLY A 723 16.79 14.96 8.77
C GLY A 723 17.63 15.65 9.85
N LYS A 724 17.11 16.73 10.45
CA LYS A 724 17.79 17.43 11.57
C LYS A 724 17.84 16.60 12.84
N LEU A 725 16.85 15.75 13.05
CA LEU A 725 16.76 14.90 14.23
C LEU A 725 17.94 13.93 14.29
N PHE A 726 18.31 13.36 13.14
CA PHE A 726 19.47 12.49 12.95
C PHE A 726 20.71 13.27 12.49
N GLY A 727 20.87 14.51 12.97
CA GLY A 727 22.14 15.24 12.87
C GLY A 727 22.55 15.75 11.49
N LEU A 728 21.66 15.79 10.49
CA LEU A 728 21.96 16.51 9.25
C LEU A 728 22.05 18.02 9.51
N LYS A 729 23.09 18.64 8.95
CA LYS A 729 23.35 20.07 8.94
C LYS A 729 22.79 20.72 7.68
N ASP A 730 22.52 22.01 7.80
CA ASP A 730 22.07 22.87 6.70
C ASP A 730 20.89 22.28 5.89
N VAL A 731 19.92 21.67 6.58
CA VAL A 731 18.79 21.02 5.90
C VAL A 731 17.83 22.07 5.32
N GLU A 732 17.63 22.01 4.00
CA GLU A 732 16.82 22.94 3.21
C GLU A 732 15.68 22.23 2.48
N ASP A 733 14.46 22.75 2.60
CA ASP A 733 13.31 22.42 1.74
C ASP A 733 13.25 23.41 0.56
N ILE A 734 13.52 22.91 -0.65
CA ILE A 734 13.69 23.70 -1.87
C ILE A 734 12.53 23.45 -2.84
N ARG A 735 11.72 24.49 -3.06
CA ARG A 735 10.58 24.48 -3.99
C ARG A 735 10.92 25.06 -5.36
N ILE A 736 10.84 24.23 -6.39
CA ILE A 736 11.00 24.61 -7.79
C ILE A 736 9.62 24.97 -8.36
N SER A 737 9.26 26.26 -8.32
CA SER A 737 7.90 26.70 -8.71
C SER A 737 7.78 27.17 -10.17
N ALA A 738 6.55 27.12 -10.69
CA ALA A 738 6.15 27.58 -12.03
C ALA A 738 6.53 29.04 -12.31
N ALA A 739 6.59 29.88 -11.27
CA ALA A 739 6.93 31.30 -11.38
C ALA A 739 8.40 31.53 -11.77
N ASN A 740 9.27 30.55 -11.55
CA ASN A 740 10.70 30.65 -11.81
C ASN A 740 11.05 30.47 -13.30
N TYR A 741 10.10 29.97 -14.11
CA TYR A 741 10.35 29.59 -15.49
C TYR A 741 9.36 30.27 -16.45
N THR A 742 9.84 30.60 -17.66
CA THR A 742 9.02 31.21 -18.71
C THR A 742 8.51 30.19 -19.73
N THR A 743 9.23 29.09 -19.91
CA THR A 743 8.91 27.93 -20.75
C THR A 743 8.61 26.73 -19.86
N ASP A 744 7.57 25.95 -20.16
CA ASP A 744 7.21 24.71 -19.42
C ASP A 744 7.14 24.93 -17.90
N LYS A 745 6.11 25.70 -17.52
CA LYS A 745 5.88 26.11 -16.13
C LYS A 745 5.40 24.96 -15.23
N ASP A 746 5.24 23.78 -15.79
CA ASP A 746 4.59 22.62 -15.19
C ASP A 746 5.53 21.50 -14.76
N ASP A 747 6.77 21.50 -15.25
CA ASP A 747 7.82 20.60 -14.78
C ASP A 747 8.46 21.11 -13.47
N VAL A 748 7.63 21.26 -12.46
CA VAL A 748 7.95 21.77 -11.11
C VAL A 748 8.14 20.62 -10.13
N THR A 749 8.82 20.83 -9.01
CA THR A 749 8.98 19.82 -7.95
C THR A 749 9.43 20.47 -6.63
N GLU A 750 9.57 19.67 -5.59
CA GLU A 750 10.06 20.02 -4.25
C GLU A 750 11.03 18.93 -3.79
N PHE A 751 12.13 19.33 -3.15
CA PHE A 751 13.10 18.38 -2.62
C PHE A 751 13.74 18.93 -1.34
N VAL A 752 14.15 18.02 -0.47
CA VAL A 752 14.91 18.30 0.75
C VAL A 752 16.33 17.83 0.56
N VAL A 753 17.29 18.65 0.97
CA VAL A 753 18.71 18.31 0.97
C VAL A 753 19.35 18.71 2.31
N GLY A 754 20.22 17.84 2.82
CA GLY A 754 21.02 18.04 4.03
C GLY A 754 22.35 17.30 3.93
N HIS A 755 23.33 17.67 4.76
CA HIS A 755 24.64 17.02 4.80
C HIS A 755 25.12 16.68 6.22
N ARG A 756 26.01 15.71 6.36
CA ARG A 756 26.70 15.38 7.62
C ARG A 756 28.12 14.89 7.31
N THR A 757 29.08 15.42 8.05
CA THR A 757 30.46 14.91 8.05
C THR A 757 30.61 13.86 9.15
N VAL A 758 31.15 12.70 8.79
CA VAL A 758 31.42 11.59 9.72
C VAL A 758 32.89 11.19 9.62
N GLU A 759 33.51 10.93 10.77
CA GLU A 759 34.89 10.42 10.89
C GLU A 759 34.84 8.95 11.31
N TYR A 760 35.29 8.04 10.45
CA TYR A 760 35.25 6.60 10.72
C TYR A 760 36.55 5.93 10.26
N LEU A 761 37.18 5.14 11.14
CA LEU A 761 38.47 4.48 10.89
C LEU A 761 39.58 5.43 10.37
N GLY A 762 39.53 6.71 10.77
CA GLY A 762 40.45 7.75 10.32
C GLY A 762 40.19 8.28 8.90
N GLU A 763 39.06 7.91 8.28
CA GLU A 763 38.55 8.51 7.06
C GLU A 763 37.42 9.49 7.34
N THR A 764 37.59 10.74 6.89
CA THR A 764 36.51 11.73 6.81
C THR A 764 35.62 11.43 5.61
N ARG A 765 34.31 11.34 5.84
CA ARG A 765 33.31 11.18 4.78
C ARG A 765 32.22 12.24 4.89
N GLU A 766 31.83 12.76 3.74
CA GLU A 766 30.74 13.72 3.62
C GLU A 766 29.50 13.01 3.09
N ILE A 767 28.44 13.00 3.89
CA ILE A 767 27.18 12.32 3.58
C ILE A 767 26.16 13.37 3.18
N ILE A 768 25.50 13.17 2.06
CA ILE A 768 24.45 14.06 1.56
C ILE A 768 23.18 13.25 1.37
N ILE A 769 22.07 13.70 1.95
CA ILE A 769 20.75 13.09 1.75
C ILE A 769 19.91 14.02 0.89
N LEU A 770 19.34 13.47 -0.19
CA LEU A 770 18.52 14.17 -1.17
C LEU A 770 17.19 13.43 -1.36
N SER A 771 16.12 13.94 -0.75
CA SER A 771 14.76 13.39 -0.87
C SER A 771 13.92 14.25 -1.82
N VAL A 772 13.32 13.65 -2.84
CA VAL A 772 12.48 14.34 -3.82
C VAL A 772 11.02 13.97 -3.64
N ARG A 773 10.16 14.98 -3.53
CA ARG A 773 8.73 14.81 -3.32
C ARG A 773 8.02 14.38 -4.61
N GLY A 774 7.02 13.52 -4.48
CA GLY A 774 6.06 13.25 -5.54
C GLY A 774 5.04 14.37 -5.78
N THR A 775 3.95 14.04 -6.46
CA THR A 775 2.92 14.99 -6.91
C THR A 775 2.02 15.47 -5.76
N ASN A 776 1.71 16.77 -5.69
CA ASN A 776 0.81 17.39 -4.68
C ASN A 776 -0.59 17.75 -5.21
N SER A 777 -1.10 16.94 -6.15
CA SER A 777 -2.39 17.14 -6.80
C SER A 777 -2.51 18.38 -7.69
N SER A 778 -1.42 19.14 -7.92
CA SER A 778 -1.47 20.25 -8.87
C SER A 778 -1.51 19.79 -10.33
N ASN A 779 -2.24 20.54 -11.17
CA ASN A 779 -2.30 20.26 -12.61
C ASN A 779 -0.94 20.37 -13.29
N ALA A 780 -0.05 21.20 -12.76
CA ALA A 780 1.31 21.34 -13.25
C ALA A 780 2.04 19.99 -13.19
N GLU A 781 2.07 19.38 -12.01
CA GLU A 781 2.83 18.15 -11.79
C GLU A 781 2.20 16.94 -12.46
N TRP A 782 0.87 16.81 -12.40
CA TRP A 782 0.16 15.77 -13.15
C TRP A 782 0.36 15.91 -14.66
N SER A 783 0.33 17.14 -15.19
CA SER A 783 0.63 17.39 -16.60
C SER A 783 2.06 16.97 -16.95
N SER A 784 3.02 17.17 -16.04
CA SER A 784 4.39 16.72 -16.19
C SER A 784 4.50 15.19 -16.26
N ASN A 785 3.74 14.45 -15.43
CA ASN A 785 3.71 12.96 -15.44
C ASN A 785 3.25 12.38 -16.79
N PHE A 786 2.35 13.06 -17.48
CA PHE A 786 1.78 12.61 -18.74
C PHE A 786 2.41 13.27 -19.98
N ASP A 787 3.37 14.18 -19.80
CA ASP A 787 4.16 14.80 -20.87
C ASP A 787 5.49 14.07 -21.07
N ILE A 788 5.36 12.88 -21.66
CA ILE A 788 6.42 11.90 -21.90
C ILE A 788 7.47 12.39 -22.92
N GLY A 789 7.06 13.27 -23.83
CA GLY A 789 7.83 13.75 -24.98
C GLY A 789 7.99 12.70 -26.09
N ALA A 790 8.25 13.15 -27.32
CA ALA A 790 8.61 12.26 -28.43
C ALA A 790 9.51 12.95 -29.45
N ASN A 791 10.17 12.15 -30.29
CA ASN A 791 11.00 12.65 -31.40
C ASN A 791 10.19 12.74 -32.72
N THR A 792 8.99 13.33 -32.68
CA THR A 792 8.13 13.50 -33.85
C THR A 792 8.02 14.96 -34.25
N ALA A 793 7.84 15.24 -35.55
CA ALA A 793 7.65 16.60 -36.03
C ALA A 793 6.38 17.24 -35.45
N GLU A 794 5.35 16.43 -35.22
CA GLU A 794 4.09 16.78 -34.56
C GLU A 794 4.33 17.30 -33.15
N TYR A 795 5.09 16.58 -32.32
CA TYR A 795 5.43 16.99 -30.95
C TYR A 795 6.17 18.33 -30.94
N TYR A 796 7.29 18.44 -31.68
CA TYR A 796 8.10 19.66 -31.69
C TYR A 796 7.40 20.88 -32.28
N LYS A 797 6.44 20.67 -33.19
CA LYS A 797 5.59 21.77 -33.68
C LYS A 797 4.66 22.29 -32.58
N ALA A 798 4.24 21.42 -31.67
CA ALA A 798 3.33 21.74 -30.58
C ALA A 798 4.04 22.30 -29.33
N THR A 799 5.23 21.80 -29.01
CA THR A 799 5.98 22.13 -27.77
C THR A 799 7.22 22.99 -28.01
N GLY A 800 7.65 23.17 -29.26
CA GLY A 800 8.90 23.83 -29.62
C GLY A 800 10.05 22.83 -29.76
N SER A 801 10.96 23.07 -30.72
CA SER A 801 11.99 22.10 -31.11
C SER A 801 13.16 21.94 -30.13
N GLU A 802 13.40 22.91 -29.25
CA GLU A 802 14.53 22.90 -28.30
C GLU A 802 14.08 23.35 -26.90
N HIS A 803 13.91 22.40 -25.98
CA HIS A 803 13.67 22.68 -24.57
C HIS A 803 15.01 22.71 -23.81
N PRO A 804 15.36 23.80 -23.10
CA PRO A 804 16.70 24.00 -22.52
C PRO A 804 17.04 23.03 -21.38
N TYR A 805 16.03 22.52 -20.69
CA TYR A 805 16.19 21.59 -19.56
C TYR A 805 15.81 20.15 -19.89
N TRP A 806 15.31 19.87 -21.11
CA TRP A 806 15.23 18.48 -21.56
C TRP A 806 16.59 18.25 -22.21
N THR A 807 17.50 17.56 -21.55
CA THR A 807 18.89 17.40 -21.99
C THR A 807 19.13 16.00 -22.53
N ASN A 808 18.44 14.99 -22.00
CA ASN A 808 18.46 13.62 -22.51
C ASN A 808 17.12 13.26 -23.16
N ARG A 809 17.11 13.12 -24.49
CA ARG A 809 15.90 12.80 -25.27
C ARG A 809 15.41 11.37 -25.05
N SER A 810 16.26 10.45 -24.59
CA SER A 810 15.84 9.09 -24.22
C SER A 810 14.98 9.10 -22.96
N ASN A 811 15.20 10.06 -22.06
CA ASN A 811 14.43 10.22 -20.83
C ASN A 811 13.02 10.76 -21.14
N HIS A 812 12.08 10.44 -20.24
CA HIS A 812 10.78 11.06 -20.13
C HIS A 812 10.94 12.57 -20.01
N LYS A 813 10.30 13.36 -20.88
CA LYS A 813 10.50 14.81 -20.94
C LYS A 813 10.20 15.50 -19.61
N GLY A 814 9.04 15.24 -19.00
CA GLY A 814 8.65 15.90 -17.75
C GLY A 814 9.65 15.66 -16.61
N PHE A 815 9.99 14.39 -16.37
CA PHE A 815 10.96 14.00 -15.33
C PHE A 815 12.37 14.52 -15.60
N ASP A 816 12.86 14.48 -16.86
CA ASP A 816 14.20 14.98 -17.20
C ASP A 816 14.30 16.50 -16.98
N VAL A 817 13.26 17.26 -17.35
CA VAL A 817 13.22 18.69 -17.09
C VAL A 817 13.23 18.99 -15.60
N ALA A 818 12.42 18.30 -14.81
CA ALA A 818 12.40 18.47 -13.35
C ALA A 818 13.77 18.10 -12.73
N THR A 819 14.38 17.00 -13.16
CA THR A 819 15.69 16.53 -12.71
C THR A 819 16.79 17.57 -12.96
N ASN A 820 16.87 18.12 -14.18
CA ASN A 820 17.89 19.12 -14.51
C ASN A 820 17.68 20.43 -13.71
N ARG A 821 16.44 20.77 -13.34
CA ARG A 821 16.15 21.90 -12.45
C ARG A 821 16.53 21.61 -11.00
N VAL A 822 16.39 20.37 -10.52
CA VAL A 822 16.88 19.93 -9.21
C VAL A 822 18.41 20.01 -9.16
N LEU A 823 19.11 19.47 -10.17
CA LEU A 823 20.57 19.55 -10.26
C LEU A 823 21.08 20.99 -10.20
N GLU A 824 20.44 21.93 -10.91
CA GLU A 824 20.80 23.36 -10.84
C GLU A 824 20.71 23.92 -9.41
N LYS A 825 19.71 23.52 -8.63
CA LYS A 825 19.54 23.96 -7.23
C LYS A 825 20.42 23.20 -6.25
N PHE A 826 20.70 21.94 -6.53
CA PHE A 826 21.63 21.13 -5.77
C PHE A 826 23.07 21.66 -5.91
N GLU A 827 23.51 22.03 -7.12
CA GLU A 827 24.83 22.64 -7.31
C GLU A 827 24.99 23.96 -6.54
N ASP A 828 23.95 24.80 -6.51
CA ASP A 828 23.94 26.02 -5.68
C ASP A 828 24.05 25.70 -4.18
N TYR A 829 23.38 24.64 -3.71
CA TYR A 829 23.50 24.16 -2.34
C TYR A 829 24.93 23.71 -2.01
N ILE A 830 25.53 22.87 -2.86
CA ILE A 830 26.90 22.37 -2.71
C ILE A 830 27.91 23.51 -2.68
N GLU A 831 27.75 24.55 -3.51
CA GLU A 831 28.63 25.72 -3.51
C GLU A 831 28.47 26.57 -2.25
N ARG A 832 27.23 26.83 -1.81
CA ARG A 832 26.95 27.68 -0.63
C ARG A 832 27.46 27.09 0.68
N HIS A 833 27.49 25.77 0.79
CA HIS A 833 27.92 25.04 1.98
C HIS A 833 29.34 24.47 1.87
N GLU A 834 30.10 24.89 0.84
CA GLU A 834 31.52 24.53 0.65
C GLU A 834 31.77 23.01 0.51
N LEU A 835 30.78 22.25 0.05
CA LEU A 835 30.83 20.79 -0.10
C LEU A 835 31.51 20.34 -1.42
N ASN A 836 32.06 21.27 -2.20
CA ASN A 836 32.71 21.01 -3.49
C ASN A 836 34.20 20.67 -3.40
N ALA A 837 34.73 20.46 -2.19
CA ALA A 837 36.14 20.13 -2.00
C ALA A 837 36.51 18.82 -2.72
N SER A 838 37.51 18.89 -3.61
CA SER A 838 38.02 17.70 -4.32
C SER A 838 38.86 16.83 -3.38
N GLY A 839 38.68 15.50 -3.45
CA GLY A 839 39.43 14.53 -2.65
C GLY A 839 38.84 14.21 -1.28
N VAL A 840 37.70 14.80 -0.92
CA VAL A 840 36.84 14.32 0.18
C VAL A 840 35.94 13.21 -0.37
N ASN A 841 35.88 12.08 0.32
CA ASN A 841 34.99 10.97 -0.02
C ASN A 841 33.55 11.40 0.26
N LYS A 842 32.73 11.53 -0.79
CA LYS A 842 31.32 11.91 -0.65
C LYS A 842 30.42 10.72 -0.91
N SER A 843 29.45 10.50 -0.03
CA SER A 843 28.34 9.58 -0.25
C SER A 843 27.05 10.37 -0.42
N ILE A 844 26.21 9.98 -1.36
CA ILE A 844 24.91 10.62 -1.57
C ILE A 844 23.80 9.57 -1.54
N LEU A 845 22.85 9.73 -0.63
CA LEU A 845 21.61 8.97 -0.58
C LEU A 845 20.52 9.75 -1.30
N ILE A 846 19.97 9.17 -2.36
CA ILE A 846 18.96 9.78 -3.22
C ILE A 846 17.69 8.97 -3.10
N THR A 847 16.59 9.61 -2.72
CA THR A 847 15.31 8.94 -2.54
C THR A 847 14.13 9.75 -3.06
N GLY A 848 13.03 9.06 -3.32
CA GLY A 848 11.75 9.67 -3.63
C GLY A 848 10.66 8.62 -3.76
N HIS A 849 9.42 9.08 -3.69
CA HIS A 849 8.22 8.28 -3.88
C HIS A 849 7.43 8.78 -5.10
N SER A 850 6.78 7.87 -5.83
CA SER A 850 5.92 8.19 -6.98
C SER A 850 6.70 9.02 -8.04
N ARG A 851 6.17 10.15 -8.49
CA ARG A 851 6.88 11.08 -9.37
C ARG A 851 8.26 11.52 -8.82
N GLY A 852 8.39 11.68 -7.50
CA GLY A 852 9.64 12.03 -6.85
C GLY A 852 10.67 10.92 -7.05
N ALA A 853 10.23 9.67 -7.02
CA ALA A 853 11.03 8.49 -7.32
C ALA A 853 11.50 8.46 -8.78
N ALA A 854 10.68 8.89 -9.74
CA ALA A 854 11.13 9.04 -11.14
C ALA A 854 12.24 10.09 -11.29
N ILE A 855 12.17 11.20 -10.54
CA ILE A 855 13.22 12.21 -10.53
C ILE A 855 14.48 11.67 -9.83
N ALA A 856 14.32 11.00 -8.69
CA ALA A 856 15.39 10.32 -7.96
C ALA A 856 16.10 9.26 -8.81
N ASN A 857 15.36 8.48 -9.61
CA ASN A 857 15.92 7.51 -10.56
C ASN A 857 16.85 8.18 -11.59
N LEU A 858 16.44 9.32 -12.15
CA LEU A 858 17.27 10.08 -13.09
C LEU A 858 18.46 10.77 -12.41
N LEU A 859 18.30 11.23 -11.16
CA LEU A 859 19.40 11.76 -10.33
C LEU A 859 20.42 10.66 -10.02
N GLY A 860 19.99 9.46 -9.61
CA GLY A 860 20.87 8.31 -9.41
C GLY A 860 21.66 7.97 -10.67
N ALA A 861 21.01 8.00 -11.84
CA ALA A 861 21.67 7.76 -13.12
C ALA A 861 22.69 8.87 -13.51
N HIS A 862 22.53 10.07 -12.96
CA HIS A 862 23.51 11.15 -13.06
C HIS A 862 24.69 10.91 -12.12
N PHE A 863 24.43 10.67 -10.82
CA PHE A 863 25.47 10.53 -9.80
C PHE A 863 26.26 9.22 -9.89
N GLU A 864 25.70 8.11 -10.38
CA GLU A 864 26.48 6.88 -10.63
C GLU A 864 27.61 7.13 -11.66
N LYS A 865 27.42 8.09 -12.57
CA LYS A 865 28.45 8.49 -13.55
C LYS A 865 29.42 9.54 -13.02
N ASP A 866 29.13 10.15 -11.87
CA ASP A 866 29.96 11.16 -11.25
C ASP A 866 30.91 10.50 -10.24
N ASN A 867 32.21 10.48 -10.57
CA ASN A 867 33.22 9.83 -9.74
C ASN A 867 33.52 10.60 -8.45
N ASP A 868 32.99 11.81 -8.28
CA ASP A 868 33.13 12.57 -7.04
C ASP A 868 32.17 12.10 -5.94
N TYR A 869 31.17 11.28 -6.28
CA TYR A 869 30.15 10.78 -5.37
C TYR A 869 30.05 9.25 -5.39
N LYS A 870 29.83 8.66 -4.22
CA LYS A 870 29.35 7.29 -4.04
C LYS A 870 27.83 7.33 -3.87
N ALA A 871 27.11 7.05 -4.95
CA ALA A 871 25.66 7.14 -4.98
C ALA A 871 24.99 5.90 -4.38
N TYR A 872 23.96 6.11 -3.58
CA TYR A 872 22.97 5.12 -3.13
C TYR A 872 21.61 5.68 -3.54
N THR A 873 20.85 4.94 -4.34
CA THR A 873 19.56 5.44 -4.84
C THR A 873 18.47 4.42 -4.61
N TYR A 874 17.51 4.76 -3.76
CA TYR A 874 16.32 3.96 -3.50
C TYR A 874 15.10 4.72 -4.00
N THR A 875 14.25 4.04 -4.76
CA THR A 875 13.08 4.68 -5.38
C THR A 875 11.85 3.82 -5.13
N PHE A 876 10.76 4.46 -4.72
CA PHE A 876 9.51 3.78 -4.33
C PHE A 876 8.39 4.21 -5.27
N ALA A 877 7.64 3.25 -5.80
CA ALA A 877 6.56 3.54 -6.75
C ALA A 877 7.02 4.32 -7.99
N ALA A 878 8.26 4.12 -8.43
CA ALA A 878 8.80 4.91 -9.53
C ALA A 878 8.02 4.66 -10.83
N PRO A 879 7.55 5.71 -11.53
CA PRO A 879 7.21 5.62 -12.94
C PRO A 879 8.40 5.14 -13.77
N TYR A 880 8.16 4.56 -14.95
CA TYR A 880 9.26 4.35 -15.90
C TYR A 880 9.81 5.67 -16.44
N THR A 881 11.13 5.79 -16.59
CA THR A 881 11.80 7.08 -16.74
C THR A 881 12.54 7.26 -18.06
N THR A 882 12.90 6.20 -18.77
CA THR A 882 13.78 6.29 -19.95
C THR A 882 13.49 5.24 -21.01
N THR A 883 13.89 5.53 -22.25
CA THR A 883 13.94 4.58 -23.38
C THR A 883 15.37 4.15 -23.70
N ASP A 884 16.35 4.50 -22.86
CA ASP A 884 17.76 4.13 -23.06
C ASP A 884 17.94 2.61 -22.94
N SER A 885 18.56 2.01 -23.94
CA SER A 885 18.83 0.56 -23.96
C SER A 885 19.79 0.10 -22.86
N ASN A 886 20.58 1.01 -22.29
CA ASN A 886 21.56 0.72 -21.24
C ASN A 886 21.02 0.99 -19.82
N ALA A 887 19.72 1.26 -19.66
CA ALA A 887 19.16 1.68 -18.37
C ALA A 887 19.41 0.65 -17.25
N GLU A 888 19.32 -0.64 -17.57
CA GLU A 888 19.54 -1.77 -16.65
C GLU A 888 21.01 -1.99 -16.28
N ASN A 889 21.96 -1.34 -16.96
CA ASN A 889 23.40 -1.49 -16.64
C ASN A 889 23.83 -0.72 -15.40
N TYR A 890 22.95 0.16 -14.90
CA TYR A 890 23.19 0.94 -13.68
C TYR A 890 23.02 0.05 -12.47
N LYS A 891 23.94 0.16 -11.52
CA LYS A 891 24.06 -0.79 -10.40
C LYS A 891 23.72 -0.21 -9.04
N THR A 892 23.76 1.12 -8.89
CA THR A 892 23.59 1.80 -7.60
C THR A 892 22.17 2.34 -7.40
N ILE A 893 21.24 1.93 -8.26
CA ILE A 893 19.85 2.37 -8.27
C ILE A 893 18.96 1.15 -8.06
N MET A 894 18.19 1.19 -6.98
CA MET A 894 17.32 0.13 -6.50
C MET A 894 15.88 0.66 -6.58
N ASN A 895 15.08 0.10 -7.48
CA ASN A 895 13.68 0.47 -7.65
C ASN A 895 12.82 -0.55 -6.92
N VAL A 896 12.20 -0.13 -5.82
CA VAL A 896 11.22 -0.91 -5.05
C VAL A 896 9.84 -0.67 -5.65
N MET A 897 9.17 -1.76 -5.99
CA MET A 897 8.01 -1.74 -6.86
C MET A 897 6.94 -2.69 -6.32
N ASN A 898 5.76 -2.15 -6.05
CA ASN A 898 4.56 -2.95 -5.88
C ASN A 898 4.00 -3.29 -7.26
N THR A 899 3.82 -4.56 -7.60
CA THR A 899 3.24 -4.98 -8.89
C THR A 899 1.77 -4.57 -9.04
N ASP A 900 1.10 -4.35 -7.91
CA ASP A 900 -0.30 -3.98 -7.87
C ASP A 900 -0.49 -2.47 -8.10
N ASP A 901 0.60 -1.68 -8.13
CA ASP A 901 0.59 -0.23 -8.28
C ASP A 901 0.70 0.23 -9.73
N LEU A 902 -0.43 0.60 -10.35
CA LEU A 902 -0.47 1.10 -11.73
C LEU A 902 0.49 2.27 -12.01
N ILE A 903 0.69 3.20 -11.07
CA ILE A 903 1.55 4.38 -11.35
C ILE A 903 2.97 3.94 -11.66
N ALA A 904 3.44 2.90 -10.96
CA ALA A 904 4.77 2.37 -11.13
C ALA A 904 4.96 1.73 -12.53
N HIS A 905 3.87 1.38 -13.21
CA HIS A 905 3.85 0.81 -14.56
C HIS A 905 3.71 1.87 -15.68
N LEU A 906 3.44 3.13 -15.33
CA LEU A 906 3.32 4.23 -16.29
C LEU A 906 4.63 5.04 -16.39
N PRO A 907 4.98 5.60 -17.56
CA PRO A 907 4.49 5.21 -18.88
C PRO A 907 4.87 3.76 -19.20
N LEU A 908 4.13 3.14 -20.11
CA LEU A 908 4.22 1.69 -20.31
C LEU A 908 5.57 1.20 -20.83
N LYS A 909 6.00 0.04 -20.32
CA LYS A 909 7.11 -0.74 -20.88
C LYS A 909 6.90 -1.05 -22.37
N GLY A 910 5.66 -1.35 -22.77
CA GLY A 910 5.29 -1.56 -24.17
C GLY A 910 5.48 -0.32 -25.07
N TRP A 911 5.57 0.88 -24.51
CA TRP A 911 5.95 2.09 -25.26
C TRP A 911 7.47 2.28 -25.39
N GLY A 912 8.25 1.31 -24.92
CA GLY A 912 9.72 1.29 -24.95
C GLY A 912 10.38 1.82 -23.68
N PHE A 913 9.60 2.09 -22.62
CA PHE A 913 10.11 2.66 -21.38
C PHE A 913 10.70 1.61 -20.43
N LYS A 914 11.70 2.04 -19.67
CA LYS A 914 12.49 1.32 -18.68
C LYS A 914 12.83 2.28 -17.52
N LYS A 915 13.36 1.72 -16.44
CA LYS A 915 13.97 2.47 -15.34
C LYS A 915 15.47 2.26 -15.39
N TYR A 916 16.23 3.25 -14.93
CA TYR A 916 17.64 3.00 -14.64
C TYR A 916 17.75 2.14 -13.38
N GLY A 917 18.69 1.20 -13.35
CA GLY A 917 18.95 0.39 -12.16
C GLY A 917 18.32 -0.99 -12.13
N LYS A 918 18.44 -1.62 -10.96
CA LYS A 918 17.82 -2.90 -10.61
C LYS A 918 16.38 -2.69 -10.16
N MET A 919 15.54 -3.68 -10.44
CA MET A 919 14.13 -3.71 -10.05
C MET A 919 13.96 -4.76 -8.96
N TYR A 920 13.27 -4.40 -7.87
CA TYR A 920 12.83 -5.29 -6.81
C TYR A 920 11.32 -5.18 -6.73
N THR A 921 10.63 -6.24 -7.14
CA THR A 921 9.18 -6.26 -7.38
C THR A 921 8.51 -7.28 -6.50
N ILE A 922 7.38 -6.91 -5.91
CA ILE A 922 6.54 -7.80 -5.11
C ILE A 922 5.08 -7.38 -5.22
N SER A 923 4.16 -8.34 -5.15
CA SER A 923 2.73 -8.05 -4.96
C SER A 923 2.44 -8.00 -3.47
N VAL A 924 1.80 -6.92 -3.03
CA VAL A 924 1.35 -6.81 -1.64
C VAL A 924 0.17 -7.73 -1.41
N GLU A 925 -0.70 -7.88 -2.40
CA GLU A 925 -1.78 -8.88 -2.39
C GLU A 925 -1.24 -10.28 -2.14
N ASP A 926 -0.28 -10.71 -2.95
CA ASP A 926 0.15 -12.11 -2.93
C ASP A 926 1.05 -12.41 -1.74
N SER A 927 1.83 -11.42 -1.26
CA SER A 927 2.89 -11.66 -0.27
C SER A 927 2.55 -11.22 1.14
N TYR A 928 1.69 -10.21 1.32
CA TYR A 928 1.48 -9.54 2.60
C TYR A 928 0.01 -9.37 2.99
N GLU A 929 -0.92 -9.94 2.24
CA GLU A 929 -2.33 -9.96 2.59
C GLU A 929 -2.72 -11.22 3.38
N ASN A 930 -3.48 -11.04 4.46
CA ASN A 930 -3.96 -12.17 5.26
C ASN A 930 -5.32 -12.68 4.75
N LYS A 931 -5.32 -13.81 4.04
CA LYS A 931 -6.54 -14.45 3.51
C LYS A 931 -7.45 -15.08 4.60
N LEU A 932 -6.99 -15.15 5.85
CA LEU A 932 -7.71 -15.76 6.98
C LEU A 932 -8.34 -14.73 7.95
N GLY A 933 -8.13 -13.43 7.72
CA GLY A 933 -8.87 -12.34 8.38
C GLY A 933 -8.39 -11.94 9.79
N THR A 934 -7.11 -12.14 10.11
CA THR A 934 -6.51 -11.62 11.35
C THR A 934 -5.25 -10.80 11.08
N ALA A 935 -5.24 -9.52 11.50
CA ALA A 935 -4.07 -8.65 11.40
C ALA A 935 -2.83 -9.21 12.11
N GLU A 936 -1.93 -9.84 11.35
CA GLU A 936 -0.67 -10.43 11.80
C GLU A 936 0.51 -9.49 11.51
N GLU A 937 1.51 -9.43 12.40
CA GLU A 937 2.68 -8.57 12.22
C GLU A 937 3.36 -8.81 10.86
N GLY A 938 3.65 -7.71 10.14
CA GLY A 938 4.18 -7.78 8.78
C GLY A 938 3.12 -7.91 7.67
N THR A 939 1.81 -7.96 7.98
CA THR A 939 0.73 -7.91 6.98
C THR A 939 0.30 -6.48 6.65
N PHE A 940 -0.39 -6.31 5.52
CA PHE A 940 -1.02 -5.04 5.14
C PHE A 940 -2.08 -4.60 6.17
N GLU A 941 -2.95 -5.53 6.60
CA GLU A 941 -3.96 -5.28 7.64
C GLU A 941 -3.32 -4.88 8.98
N TRP A 942 -2.18 -5.47 9.36
CA TRP A 942 -1.45 -5.05 10.57
C TRP A 942 -0.92 -3.63 10.47
N LEU A 943 -0.32 -3.28 9.34
CA LEU A 943 0.28 -1.97 9.18
C LEU A 943 -0.79 -0.87 9.15
N LEU A 944 -1.91 -1.13 8.48
CA LEU A 944 -2.88 -0.11 8.09
C LEU A 944 -4.24 -0.21 8.78
N GLY A 945 -4.58 -1.37 9.34
CA GLY A 945 -5.83 -1.65 10.04
C GLY A 945 -7.04 -1.89 9.12
N TYR A 946 -6.80 -2.24 7.86
CA TYR A 946 -7.82 -2.58 6.87
C TYR A 946 -7.28 -3.57 5.85
N ASP A 947 -8.18 -4.40 5.31
CA ASP A 947 -7.86 -5.38 4.27
C ASP A 947 -7.37 -4.69 3.00
N TYR A 948 -6.43 -5.37 2.34
CA TYR A 948 -6.04 -5.05 0.99
C TYR A 948 -7.16 -5.41 0.01
N ASN A 949 -7.26 -4.63 -1.05
CA ASN A 949 -8.25 -4.88 -2.09
C ASN A 949 -7.62 -4.61 -3.44
N ASN A 950 -7.28 -5.71 -4.09
CA ASN A 950 -6.95 -5.74 -5.51
C ASN A 950 -8.20 -6.11 -6.30
N ASP A 951 -8.58 -5.27 -7.26
CA ASP A 951 -9.66 -5.54 -8.22
C ASP A 951 -9.13 -5.99 -9.60
N GLY A 952 -7.83 -6.31 -9.70
CA GLY A 952 -7.15 -6.55 -10.97
C GLY A 952 -7.06 -5.31 -11.86
N GLY A 953 -7.37 -4.11 -11.34
CA GLY A 953 -7.51 -2.90 -12.12
C GLY A 953 -6.21 -2.43 -12.78
N THR A 954 -5.05 -2.73 -12.21
CA THR A 954 -3.76 -2.30 -12.75
C THR A 954 -3.53 -2.85 -14.14
N SER A 955 -3.64 -4.16 -14.32
CA SER A 955 -3.35 -4.81 -15.59
C SER A 955 -4.39 -4.50 -16.68
N ARG A 956 -5.68 -4.51 -16.33
CA ARG A 956 -6.79 -4.02 -17.18
C ARG A 956 -6.51 -2.64 -17.79
N THR A 957 -5.98 -1.71 -17.00
CA THR A 957 -5.64 -0.36 -17.49
C THR A 957 -4.39 -0.35 -18.35
N ILE A 958 -3.35 -1.13 -18.01
CA ILE A 958 -2.15 -1.28 -18.83
C ILE A 958 -2.52 -1.79 -20.23
N ASN A 959 -3.32 -2.85 -20.33
CA ASN A 959 -3.71 -3.44 -21.60
C ASN A 959 -4.53 -2.46 -22.45
N SER A 960 -5.48 -1.77 -21.82
CA SER A 960 -6.23 -0.71 -22.50
C SER A 960 -5.35 0.45 -23.00
N PHE A 961 -4.25 0.76 -22.31
CA PHE A 961 -3.29 1.78 -22.75
C PHE A 961 -2.35 1.28 -23.86
N LEU A 962 -2.04 -0.02 -23.92
CA LEU A 962 -1.30 -0.60 -25.05
C LEU A 962 -2.09 -0.52 -26.36
N LYS A 963 -3.43 -0.59 -26.30
CA LYS A 963 -4.30 -0.46 -27.48
C LYS A 963 -4.31 0.93 -28.09
N ILE A 964 -4.14 1.99 -27.29
CA ILE A 964 -4.18 3.38 -27.80
C ILE A 964 -2.88 3.81 -28.49
N ALA A 965 -1.75 3.14 -28.22
CA ALA A 965 -0.46 3.40 -28.84
C ALA A 965 0.52 2.22 -28.66
N SER A 966 1.25 1.87 -29.71
CA SER A 966 2.29 0.83 -29.68
C SER A 966 3.71 1.34 -29.39
N SER A 967 3.92 2.65 -29.33
CA SER A 967 5.22 3.24 -29.03
C SER A 967 5.09 4.64 -28.44
N ARG A 968 6.17 5.12 -27.81
CA ARG A 968 6.31 6.52 -27.38
C ARG A 968 5.99 7.53 -28.48
N GLU A 969 6.43 7.29 -29.71
CA GLU A 969 6.20 8.18 -30.85
C GLU A 969 4.74 8.18 -31.30
N ASP A 970 4.05 7.04 -31.21
CA ASP A 970 2.65 6.90 -31.59
C ASP A 970 1.73 7.75 -30.70
N LEU A 971 2.10 7.95 -29.43
CA LEU A 971 1.36 8.81 -28.50
C LEU A 971 1.14 10.25 -29.04
N TYR A 972 2.04 10.74 -29.89
CA TYR A 972 2.01 12.11 -30.38
C TYR A 972 1.56 12.24 -31.83
N LYS A 973 1.16 11.14 -32.48
CA LYS A 973 0.57 11.17 -33.82
C LYS A 973 -0.92 11.50 -33.70
N ILE A 974 -1.40 12.48 -34.47
CA ILE A 974 -2.83 12.82 -34.51
C ILE A 974 -3.60 11.65 -35.12
N ASP A 975 -4.52 11.08 -34.35
CA ASP A 975 -5.50 10.13 -34.84
C ASP A 975 -6.59 10.87 -35.63
N THR A 976 -6.93 10.32 -36.79
CA THR A 976 -7.92 10.85 -37.73
C THR A 976 -9.07 9.86 -37.97
N SER A 977 -9.08 8.75 -37.24
CA SER A 977 -10.15 7.75 -37.22
C SER A 977 -11.44 8.31 -36.60
N SER A 978 -12.47 7.48 -36.47
CA SER A 978 -13.64 7.80 -35.66
C SER A 978 -13.30 8.02 -34.18
N ASP A 979 -12.33 7.26 -33.68
CA ASP A 979 -12.00 7.14 -32.27
C ASP A 979 -11.15 8.33 -31.81
N GLY A 980 -10.33 8.88 -32.69
CA GLY A 980 -9.51 10.08 -32.49
C GLY A 980 -10.27 11.41 -32.41
N LYS A 981 -11.56 11.41 -32.05
CA LYS A 981 -12.45 12.60 -32.04
C LYS A 981 -12.95 12.90 -30.65
N VAL A 982 -12.99 14.20 -30.27
CA VAL A 982 -13.60 14.63 -28.99
C VAL A 982 -15.08 14.93 -29.17
N ASN A 983 -15.92 14.48 -28.24
CA ASN A 983 -17.31 14.93 -28.17
C ASN A 983 -17.43 16.24 -27.38
N ILE A 984 -17.31 17.38 -28.07
CA ILE A 984 -17.50 18.73 -27.52
C ILE A 984 -18.85 19.36 -27.89
N GLY A 985 -19.88 18.51 -28.11
CA GLY A 985 -21.24 18.94 -28.42
C GLY A 985 -21.34 19.65 -29.78
N ASN A 986 -21.05 18.92 -30.86
CA ASN A 986 -21.02 19.43 -32.24
C ASN A 986 -22.27 20.27 -32.58
N ARG A 987 -22.09 21.58 -32.76
CA ARG A 987 -23.16 22.49 -33.19
C ARG A 987 -23.03 22.79 -34.68
N TYR A 988 -24.14 22.65 -35.40
CA TYR A 988 -24.22 23.06 -36.79
C TYR A 988 -24.23 24.59 -36.88
N HIS A 989 -23.28 25.17 -37.61
CA HIS A 989 -23.24 26.60 -37.89
C HIS A 989 -23.66 26.87 -39.33
N THR A 990 -24.60 27.81 -39.49
CA THR A 990 -25.12 28.22 -40.81
C THR A 990 -24.21 29.22 -41.54
N THR A 991 -23.13 29.69 -40.90
CA THR A 991 -22.15 30.63 -41.48
C THR A 991 -20.71 30.25 -41.12
N GLN A 992 -19.76 30.56 -42.01
CA GLN A 992 -18.33 30.34 -41.77
C GLN A 992 -17.81 31.17 -40.58
N ALA A 993 -18.23 32.43 -40.47
CA ALA A 993 -17.81 33.31 -39.37
C ALA A 993 -18.24 32.76 -37.99
N GLY A 994 -19.45 32.21 -37.88
CA GLY A 994 -19.91 31.58 -36.64
C GLY A 994 -19.09 30.33 -36.27
N ALA A 995 -18.73 29.51 -37.26
CA ALA A 995 -17.86 28.35 -37.05
C ALA A 995 -16.42 28.76 -36.67
N ASP A 996 -15.87 29.81 -37.29
CA ASP A 996 -14.53 30.33 -36.97
C ASP A 996 -14.46 30.91 -35.55
N THR A 997 -15.51 31.63 -35.12
CA THR A 997 -15.65 32.10 -33.74
C THR A 997 -15.68 30.93 -32.76
N ARG A 998 -16.51 29.91 -33.01
CA ARG A 998 -16.57 28.72 -32.17
C ARG A 998 -15.24 27.96 -32.13
N CYS A 999 -14.55 27.84 -33.27
CA CYS A 999 -13.22 27.23 -33.34
C CYS A 999 -12.21 27.98 -32.45
N THR A 1000 -12.27 29.32 -32.42
CA THR A 1000 -11.41 30.14 -31.55
C THR A 1000 -11.73 29.92 -30.07
N GLU A 1001 -13.01 29.87 -29.70
CA GLU A 1001 -13.44 29.56 -28.33
C GLU A 1001 -12.94 28.20 -27.85
N VAL A 1002 -13.10 27.16 -28.69
CA VAL A 1002 -12.63 25.80 -28.39
C VAL A 1002 -11.11 25.76 -28.26
N LYS A 1003 -10.37 26.46 -29.13
CA LYS A 1003 -8.91 26.57 -28.99
C LYS A 1003 -8.49 27.20 -27.67
N ASN A 1004 -9.12 28.31 -27.27
CA ASN A 1004 -8.81 28.96 -26.00
C ASN A 1004 -9.15 28.06 -24.80
N LEU A 1005 -10.26 27.31 -24.87
CA LEU A 1005 -10.67 26.37 -23.84
C LEU A 1005 -9.63 25.25 -23.69
N LEU A 1006 -9.23 24.61 -24.79
CA LEU A 1006 -8.24 23.53 -24.81
C LEU A 1006 -6.83 24.02 -24.42
N GLU A 1007 -6.47 25.25 -24.76
CA GLU A 1007 -5.20 25.87 -24.36
C GLU A 1007 -5.12 26.04 -22.84
N ASN A 1008 -6.20 26.52 -22.20
CA ASN A 1008 -6.25 26.72 -20.75
C ASN A 1008 -6.04 25.42 -19.94
N VAL A 1009 -6.36 24.27 -20.52
CA VAL A 1009 -6.20 22.93 -19.91
C VAL A 1009 -5.10 22.11 -20.59
N LYS A 1010 -4.22 22.76 -21.36
CA LYS A 1010 -3.04 22.16 -22.02
C LYS A 1010 -3.30 21.03 -23.00
N LEU A 1011 -4.53 20.93 -23.50
CA LEU A 1011 -4.92 19.91 -24.49
C LEU A 1011 -4.72 20.39 -25.93
N LEU A 1012 -4.61 21.70 -26.17
CA LEU A 1012 -4.48 22.24 -27.52
C LEU A 1012 -3.23 21.72 -28.25
N ARG A 1013 -2.13 21.47 -27.52
CA ARG A 1013 -0.88 20.92 -28.07
C ARG A 1013 -1.03 19.51 -28.66
N PHE A 1014 -2.05 18.75 -28.25
CA PHE A 1014 -2.28 17.36 -28.67
C PHE A 1014 -3.48 17.19 -29.60
N CYS A 1015 -4.01 18.28 -30.15
CA CYS A 1015 -5.15 18.22 -31.05
C CYS A 1015 -5.08 19.23 -32.20
N LYS A 1016 -5.95 19.03 -33.18
CA LYS A 1016 -6.18 19.97 -34.28
C LYS A 1016 -7.65 20.34 -34.31
N VAL A 1017 -7.91 21.64 -34.14
CA VAL A 1017 -9.25 22.22 -34.23
C VAL A 1017 -9.42 22.95 -35.56
N TYR A 1018 -10.37 22.52 -36.37
CA TYR A 1018 -10.66 23.13 -37.68
C TYR A 1018 -12.14 23.09 -38.05
N VAL A 1019 -12.50 23.86 -39.08
CA VAL A 1019 -13.86 23.97 -39.61
C VAL A 1019 -14.00 23.14 -40.88
N THR A 1020 -15.06 22.34 -40.97
CA THR A 1020 -15.34 21.43 -42.10
C THR A 1020 -16.82 21.53 -42.57
N GLY A 1021 -17.12 21.09 -43.79
CA GLY A 1021 -18.46 21.14 -44.44
C GLY A 1021 -18.61 22.18 -45.56
N GLY A 1022 -19.55 22.00 -46.50
CA GLY A 1022 -19.69 22.84 -47.71
C GLY A 1022 -20.78 23.92 -47.68
N ILE A 1023 -21.93 23.66 -47.03
CA ILE A 1023 -23.11 24.56 -46.97
C ILE A 1023 -23.59 24.77 -45.52
N ILE A 1024 -23.25 23.83 -44.63
CA ILE A 1024 -23.38 23.92 -43.17
C ILE A 1024 -22.00 23.53 -42.62
N LYS A 1025 -21.47 24.33 -41.69
CA LYS A 1025 -20.11 24.19 -41.15
C LYS A 1025 -20.14 23.63 -39.73
N TYR A 1026 -19.22 22.75 -39.39
CA TYR A 1026 -19.04 22.22 -38.03
C TYR A 1026 -17.57 22.35 -37.60
N VAL A 1027 -17.34 22.37 -36.29
CA VAL A 1027 -16.00 22.38 -35.68
C VAL A 1027 -15.63 20.95 -35.31
N GLU A 1028 -14.48 20.47 -35.76
CA GLU A 1028 -13.97 19.13 -35.48
C GLU A 1028 -12.67 19.26 -34.66
N VAL A 1029 -12.50 18.35 -33.69
CA VAL A 1029 -11.29 18.23 -32.86
C VAL A 1029 -10.75 16.82 -33.01
N ASN A 1030 -9.65 16.69 -33.74
CA ASN A 1030 -8.90 15.44 -33.85
C ASN A 1030 -7.73 15.47 -32.88
N TYR A 1031 -7.45 14.37 -32.20
CA TYR A 1031 -6.40 14.31 -31.17
C TYR A 1031 -5.43 13.16 -31.34
N SER A 1032 -4.28 13.25 -30.67
CA SER A 1032 -3.34 12.13 -30.49
C SER A 1032 -3.61 11.38 -29.18
N PRO A 1033 -3.08 10.16 -28.97
CA PRO A 1033 -3.21 9.48 -27.68
C PRO A 1033 -2.71 10.29 -26.47
N ALA A 1034 -1.67 11.11 -26.63
CA ALA A 1034 -1.17 12.03 -25.61
C ALA A 1034 -2.22 13.07 -25.15
N TYR A 1035 -3.25 13.33 -25.96
CA TYR A 1035 -4.41 14.11 -25.53
C TYR A 1035 -5.17 13.41 -24.40
N LEU A 1036 -5.41 12.11 -24.52
CA LEU A 1036 -6.05 11.32 -23.47
C LEU A 1036 -5.19 11.35 -22.21
N MET A 1037 -3.89 11.08 -22.33
CA MET A 1037 -2.94 11.12 -21.20
C MET A 1037 -3.01 12.47 -20.46
N GLN A 1038 -2.98 13.58 -21.19
CA GLN A 1038 -3.11 14.91 -20.61
C GLN A 1038 -4.51 15.21 -20.04
N ASN A 1039 -5.55 14.59 -20.59
CA ASN A 1039 -6.91 14.69 -20.07
C ASN A 1039 -7.02 13.98 -18.70
N LEU A 1040 -6.42 12.78 -18.57
CA LEU A 1040 -6.29 12.07 -17.30
C LEU A 1040 -5.49 12.90 -16.27
N ALA A 1041 -4.42 13.57 -16.70
CA ALA A 1041 -3.68 14.50 -15.85
C ALA A 1041 -4.56 15.64 -15.28
N ASN A 1042 -5.46 16.18 -16.09
CA ASN A 1042 -6.40 17.21 -15.67
C ASN A 1042 -7.39 16.67 -14.63
N MET A 1043 -7.92 15.46 -14.89
CA MET A 1043 -8.82 14.74 -13.99
C MET A 1043 -8.18 14.49 -12.61
N ALA A 1044 -6.95 13.97 -12.59
CA ALA A 1044 -6.21 13.64 -11.37
C ALA A 1044 -5.85 14.87 -10.51
N SER A 1045 -5.83 16.07 -11.09
CA SER A 1045 -5.43 17.31 -10.41
C SER A 1045 -6.52 18.06 -9.62
N GLY A 1046 -7.63 17.39 -9.26
CA GLY A 1046 -8.68 18.00 -8.40
C GLY A 1046 -9.89 18.58 -9.14
N THR A 1047 -10.20 18.09 -10.34
CA THR A 1047 -11.55 18.24 -10.94
C THR A 1047 -12.37 16.94 -10.88
N GLY A 1048 -11.85 15.87 -10.28
CA GLY A 1048 -12.51 14.56 -10.19
C GLY A 1048 -12.47 13.79 -11.51
N PRO A 1049 -12.50 12.44 -11.49
CA PRO A 1049 -12.30 11.61 -12.68
C PRO A 1049 -13.40 11.72 -13.74
N LEU A 1050 -14.55 12.32 -13.41
CA LEU A 1050 -15.70 12.44 -14.30
C LEU A 1050 -15.79 13.77 -15.06
N THR A 1051 -14.77 14.64 -14.98
CA THR A 1051 -14.82 16.00 -15.56
C THR A 1051 -13.94 16.22 -16.79
N GLY A 1052 -13.23 15.18 -17.24
CA GLY A 1052 -12.47 15.22 -18.49
C GLY A 1052 -13.35 15.14 -19.74
N TYR A 1053 -12.89 15.64 -20.89
CA TYR A 1053 -13.65 15.57 -22.14
C TYR A 1053 -13.97 14.11 -22.55
N ASP A 1054 -15.12 13.93 -23.17
CA ASP A 1054 -15.56 12.63 -23.70
C ASP A 1054 -14.76 12.27 -24.95
N THR A 1055 -14.13 11.09 -24.89
CA THR A 1055 -13.38 10.43 -25.96
C THR A 1055 -14.25 9.38 -26.65
N ASN A 1056 -13.78 8.80 -27.77
CA ASN A 1056 -14.52 7.78 -28.52
C ASN A 1056 -13.71 6.48 -28.68
N GLY A 1057 -14.40 5.37 -28.89
CA GLY A 1057 -13.82 4.05 -29.20
C GLY A 1057 -12.77 3.61 -28.19
N VAL A 1058 -11.61 3.14 -28.67
CA VAL A 1058 -10.52 2.62 -27.80
C VAL A 1058 -10.06 3.62 -26.73
N TYR A 1059 -10.14 4.93 -26.98
CA TYR A 1059 -9.78 5.96 -26.01
C TYR A 1059 -10.83 6.15 -24.91
N ALA A 1060 -12.10 5.81 -25.17
CA ALA A 1060 -13.14 5.81 -24.16
C ALA A 1060 -12.96 4.63 -23.20
N THR A 1061 -12.69 3.44 -23.74
CA THR A 1061 -12.36 2.22 -22.97
C THR A 1061 -11.13 2.41 -22.09
N ALA A 1062 -10.05 2.99 -22.64
CA ALA A 1062 -8.84 3.30 -21.87
C ALA A 1062 -9.10 4.33 -20.74
N LYS A 1063 -9.90 5.37 -21.01
CA LYS A 1063 -10.30 6.35 -19.98
C LYS A 1063 -11.11 5.67 -18.88
N ALA A 1064 -12.10 4.83 -19.25
CA ALA A 1064 -12.97 4.14 -18.31
C ALA A 1064 -12.17 3.17 -17.42
N SER A 1065 -11.27 2.39 -18.01
CA SER A 1065 -10.38 1.47 -17.28
C SER A 1065 -9.55 2.23 -16.26
N PHE A 1066 -8.87 3.31 -16.66
CA PHE A 1066 -8.09 4.13 -15.74
C PHE A 1066 -8.94 4.73 -14.62
N VAL A 1067 -10.17 5.16 -14.91
CA VAL A 1067 -11.08 5.71 -13.88
C VAL A 1067 -11.49 4.62 -12.89
N ALA A 1068 -11.86 3.43 -13.37
CA ALA A 1068 -12.21 2.29 -12.53
C ALA A 1068 -11.04 1.91 -11.61
N SER A 1069 -9.84 1.74 -12.19
CA SER A 1069 -8.64 1.35 -11.46
C SER A 1069 -8.10 2.46 -10.55
N SER A 1070 -8.51 3.72 -10.73
CA SER A 1070 -8.04 4.82 -9.87
C SER A 1070 -8.73 4.88 -8.50
N GLY A 1071 -9.78 4.08 -8.26
CA GLY A 1071 -10.52 4.06 -6.99
C GLY A 1071 -11.33 5.32 -6.67
N PHE A 1072 -11.44 6.26 -7.61
CA PHE A 1072 -12.24 7.48 -7.45
C PHE A 1072 -13.64 7.33 -8.07
N ILE A 1073 -14.50 6.50 -7.48
CA ILE A 1073 -15.95 6.52 -7.72
C ILE A 1073 -16.61 7.25 -6.54
N PRO A 1074 -17.51 8.24 -6.75
CA PRO A 1074 -18.18 8.92 -5.65
C PRO A 1074 -19.07 7.92 -4.87
N GLY A 1075 -18.69 7.55 -3.65
CA GLY A 1075 -19.46 6.60 -2.84
C GLY A 1075 -18.71 5.91 -1.70
N GLY A 1076 -17.38 5.85 -1.75
CA GLY A 1076 -16.55 5.33 -0.66
C GLY A 1076 -16.78 3.85 -0.35
N PHE A 1077 -16.11 2.96 -1.09
CA PHE A 1077 -15.24 1.92 -0.55
C PHE A 1077 -14.55 1.16 -1.70
N ILE A 1078 -13.24 1.07 -1.53
CA ILE A 1078 -12.21 0.09 -1.91
C ILE A 1078 -12.22 -0.56 -3.31
N GLY A 1079 -11.08 -0.41 -3.99
CA GLY A 1079 -10.71 -0.96 -5.30
C GLY A 1079 -10.01 0.12 -6.10
N GLY A 1080 -8.68 0.04 -6.26
CA GLY A 1080 -7.92 0.96 -7.10
C GLY A 1080 -6.70 1.61 -6.46
N MET A 1081 -5.79 2.05 -7.32
CA MET A 1081 -4.42 2.55 -7.16
C MET A 1081 -3.99 3.19 -5.84
N THR A 1082 -4.89 3.80 -5.07
CA THR A 1082 -4.54 4.59 -3.88
C THR A 1082 -3.79 3.78 -2.83
N HIS A 1083 -4.30 2.61 -2.43
CA HIS A 1083 -3.67 1.75 -1.42
C HIS A 1083 -2.36 1.11 -1.89
N PRO A 1084 -2.27 0.48 -3.09
CA PRO A 1084 -1.00 -0.04 -3.57
C PRO A 1084 0.08 1.03 -3.79
N HIS A 1085 -0.31 2.28 -4.05
CA HIS A 1085 0.60 3.40 -4.34
C HIS A 1085 1.03 4.22 -3.10
N MET A 1086 0.64 3.84 -1.89
CA MET A 1086 0.88 4.63 -0.68
C MET A 1086 2.27 4.41 -0.09
N GLN A 1087 2.86 5.43 0.56
CA GLN A 1087 4.18 5.30 1.21
C GLN A 1087 4.22 4.20 2.29
N PRO A 1088 3.21 4.05 3.17
CA PRO A 1088 3.13 2.90 4.08
C PRO A 1088 3.24 1.54 3.39
N THR A 1089 2.63 1.37 2.23
CA THR A 1089 2.70 0.13 1.44
C THR A 1089 4.14 -0.19 1.02
N TYR A 1090 4.89 0.83 0.61
CA TYR A 1090 6.31 0.67 0.29
C TYR A 1090 7.18 0.49 1.54
N TYR A 1091 6.80 1.07 2.68
CA TYR A 1091 7.43 0.75 3.96
C TYR A 1091 7.27 -0.74 4.29
N LEU A 1092 6.07 -1.31 4.17
CA LEU A 1092 5.80 -2.73 4.39
C LEU A 1092 6.73 -3.62 3.56
N ILE A 1093 6.80 -3.35 2.25
CA ILE A 1093 7.64 -4.08 1.31
C ILE A 1093 9.11 -4.05 1.74
N THR A 1094 9.63 -2.87 2.10
CA THR A 1094 11.03 -2.73 2.52
C THR A 1094 11.29 -3.36 3.88
N TYR A 1095 10.32 -3.29 4.80
CA TYR A 1095 10.43 -3.82 6.15
C TYR A 1095 10.52 -5.34 6.15
N ASN A 1096 9.73 -6.00 5.29
CA ASN A 1096 9.79 -7.45 5.10
C ASN A 1096 10.90 -7.89 4.14
N ASN A 1097 11.64 -6.95 3.53
CA ASN A 1097 12.74 -7.24 2.61
C ASN A 1097 12.33 -8.20 1.46
N PHE A 1098 11.09 -8.05 0.96
CA PHE A 1098 10.53 -8.94 -0.08
C PHE A 1098 10.32 -10.40 0.33
N GLU A 1099 10.45 -10.75 1.61
CA GLU A 1099 10.16 -12.10 2.10
C GLU A 1099 8.67 -12.23 2.42
N PRO A 1100 7.92 -13.13 1.74
CA PRO A 1100 6.52 -13.38 2.05
C PRO A 1100 6.35 -13.84 3.50
N LEU A 1101 5.19 -13.53 4.10
CA LEU A 1101 4.87 -14.08 5.42
C LEU A 1101 4.64 -15.59 5.27
N LYS A 1102 5.42 -16.38 6.01
CA LYS A 1102 5.25 -17.84 6.05
C LYS A 1102 3.88 -18.14 6.66
N GLY A 1103 3.03 -18.87 5.93
CA GLY A 1103 1.78 -19.40 6.48
C GLY A 1103 2.07 -20.42 7.57
N GLU A 1104 1.49 -20.22 8.76
CA GLU A 1104 1.33 -21.26 9.79
C GLU A 1104 0.10 -22.15 9.54
#